data_AF-A0AA36N3L7-F1
#
_entry.id   AF-A0AA36N3L7-F1
#
_cell.length_a   1.000
_cell.length_b   1.000
_cell.length_c   1.000
_cell.angle_alpha   90.00
_cell.angle_beta   90.00
_cell.angle_gamma   90.00
#
_symmetry.space_group_name_H-M   'P 1'
#
loop_
_entity.id
_entity.type
_entity.pdbx_description
1 polymer ?
#
loop_
_entity_poly.entity_id
_entity_poly.type
_entity_poly.pdbx_seq_one_letter_code
_entity_poly.pdbx_strand_id
1 'polypeptide(L)'
;MAANGAANGAEEPMAEAMAELSKKLGLFERVRHLCQAVDIPLPGVVVVGEQSAGKSSLLENISGIQFPRAQNTCTRMPCVLTMLTDPMIPEPFAMVSMDSGAFESKSRCKVAEVEGRIKTLTEDHAQGEEFISRKALYVRVVRQSGPQLALIDLPGVTHNAEKMKDIHEVTVRLVEDYIKPQEMVILCVIPAMSDFGNAEVIKLARKFDPAGLRTLGVVTKCDDAAQAEASDIVEKVLMTRDSDVRLALGFHCVVNRSQKNIDEGMSRTDLWQKEVKVFSDSERLRTLPPENWGTSRLMEKIASVQEARVDECLPKIKESVRAKMLQLRQELRNLPPQAETEADQFRLFNGILVKINADLEQRVRAEYISTEACDRDLAIAPKVALMVQTFRQKLFAANPEWLGQDMIDEVTDTVETFVHGYTVDNLTGPQVFINLVKRIFVEDGLLQGEVADLIDRVAKHLGKVVYHLIEQHADLNNVVAARLALKADDVIDRLTSKATGFCDALARAQAVTSTTHGAYMVKLTQFRKSWVQEGAQRLQEILMHVLSPGGYGEGPSDASEKGALTPEFVAMVKAAPAEPQKLAILEICASLHVYTGNMIEGFVEMAAKLVKFYMVEELGNELQESWRMDLGGSKLHELFPKDVRLVQRRDHIKQMTDGLAEFMEQLSTLRIACIATPKNVRRTYAQRAAEKVSTQDEAKKAEMDQQRSHGCRRARATAQGQKELGEAEDEENEDEEEKRQRKEAEMKKERAKEVEPTSETTAPKAAAKSPAAAKAARADKADKATKETLPIALIFPGEGGEYVNMLDGVKDNAEVKEMLSQAKEILGYDLLDMCLKGPADKLAEIKYCQPAMFVGGLAGICKLKFQNKAAAEQPRCMAGLSVGEYTALCAAGVLSFEDGLRLVKLRGEAMQEAAQVGKQAMLSVAGLEQQVLEQCCADAEKQEPGSVCRIAFVLAPKFFCCAGTENAVSKLKTLADSKGALQARMESGSAYNTSLMQPAQGKLEKALQEAFPKMKPPSCDVYMNVTGQPLPAGTDPKVILRLLQKQLTSPVLWNPIIEKMIQDGVTEVYECGPLSQLKGLMQQINAQMWSKTFSMEI
;
A
#
# COMPACT_ATOMS: atom_id res chain seq x y z
N MET A 1 51.48 51.81 -17.35
CA MET A 1 51.39 50.34 -17.21
C MET A 1 51.68 49.97 -15.77
N ALA A 2 50.62 49.75 -14.97
CA ALA A 2 50.56 49.06 -13.67
C ALA A 2 49.35 49.59 -12.88
N ALA A 3 48.13 49.13 -13.21
CA ALA A 3 46.91 49.30 -12.39
C ALA A 3 45.70 48.49 -12.94
N ASN A 4 45.89 47.26 -13.46
CA ASN A 4 44.79 46.50 -14.09
C ASN A 4 44.81 45.01 -13.68
N GLY A 5 44.81 44.73 -12.36
CA GLY A 5 44.98 43.36 -11.85
C GLY A 5 43.97 42.87 -10.81
N ALA A 6 42.94 43.65 -10.45
CA ALA A 6 42.08 43.33 -9.29
C ALA A 6 40.56 43.32 -9.58
N ALA A 7 40.11 43.31 -10.84
CA ALA A 7 38.69 43.33 -11.20
C ALA A 7 38.11 42.00 -11.73
N ASN A 8 38.92 41.01 -12.10
CA ASN A 8 38.44 39.81 -12.81
C ASN A 8 37.86 38.68 -11.92
N GLY A 9 37.75 38.86 -10.61
CA GLY A 9 37.25 37.81 -9.69
C GLY A 9 35.76 37.85 -9.37
N ALA A 10 35.04 38.91 -9.79
CA ALA A 10 33.64 39.16 -9.40
C ALA A 10 32.62 38.99 -10.55
N GLU A 11 33.06 38.88 -11.81
CA GLU A 11 32.16 38.78 -12.97
C GLU A 11 31.71 37.34 -13.30
N GLU A 12 32.54 36.32 -13.03
CA GLU A 12 32.20 34.90 -13.26
C GLU A 12 30.99 34.38 -12.44
N PRO A 13 30.84 34.67 -11.14
CA PRO A 13 29.73 34.14 -10.34
C PRO A 13 28.36 34.72 -10.75
N MET A 14 28.33 35.95 -11.25
CA MET A 14 27.09 36.65 -11.62
C MET A 14 26.56 36.15 -12.97
N ALA A 15 27.45 35.83 -13.92
CA ALA A 15 27.08 35.23 -15.20
C ALA A 15 26.48 33.82 -15.04
N GLU A 16 27.05 33.01 -14.14
CA GLU A 16 26.55 31.66 -13.85
C GLU A 16 25.17 31.69 -13.15
N ALA A 17 24.97 32.59 -12.18
CA ALA A 17 23.68 32.80 -11.51
C ALA A 17 22.58 33.26 -12.51
N MET A 18 22.92 34.21 -13.40
CA MET A 18 22.00 34.69 -14.43
C MET A 18 21.62 33.60 -15.46
N ALA A 19 22.56 32.70 -15.80
CA ALA A 19 22.27 31.55 -16.67
C ALA A 19 21.37 30.51 -16.00
N GLU A 20 21.48 30.35 -14.67
CA GLU A 20 20.64 29.42 -13.91
C GLU A 20 19.22 29.98 -13.71
N LEU A 21 19.07 31.28 -13.44
CA LEU A 21 17.77 31.96 -13.41
C LEU A 21 17.04 31.82 -14.75
N SER A 22 17.76 31.88 -15.87
CA SER A 22 17.21 31.67 -17.22
C SER A 22 16.53 30.30 -17.35
N LYS A 23 17.20 29.23 -16.92
CA LYS A 23 16.67 27.87 -16.97
C LYS A 23 15.42 27.73 -16.10
N LYS A 24 15.44 28.33 -14.90
CA LYS A 24 14.31 28.30 -13.94
C LYS A 24 13.08 29.01 -14.49
N LEU A 25 13.24 30.24 -15.00
CA LEU A 25 12.13 31.02 -15.56
C LEU A 25 11.56 30.37 -16.83
N GLY A 26 12.44 29.88 -17.71
CA GLY A 26 12.02 29.16 -18.92
C GLY A 26 11.24 27.88 -18.61
N LEU A 27 11.59 27.17 -17.53
CA LEU A 27 10.84 26.01 -17.06
C LEU A 27 9.43 26.41 -16.60
N PHE A 28 9.32 27.37 -15.68
CA PHE A 28 8.04 27.79 -15.12
C PHE A 28 7.08 28.37 -16.15
N GLU A 29 7.59 28.98 -17.22
CA GLU A 29 6.75 29.43 -18.33
C GLU A 29 6.13 28.25 -19.09
N ARG A 30 6.92 27.21 -19.43
CA ARG A 30 6.42 26.04 -20.17
C ARG A 30 5.35 25.25 -19.40
N VAL A 31 5.52 25.12 -18.09
CA VAL A 31 4.62 24.31 -17.25
C VAL A 31 3.48 25.12 -16.62
N ARG A 32 3.37 26.41 -16.92
CA ARG A 32 2.38 27.32 -16.29
C ARG A 32 0.95 26.82 -16.48
N HIS A 33 0.59 26.41 -17.69
CA HIS A 33 -0.73 25.85 -17.97
C HIS A 33 -1.02 24.58 -17.16
N LEU A 34 -0.05 23.67 -17.09
CA LEU A 34 -0.16 22.43 -16.31
C LEU A 34 -0.37 22.74 -14.83
N CYS A 35 0.46 23.61 -14.25
CA CYS A 35 0.37 24.00 -12.85
C CYS A 35 -0.96 24.71 -12.53
N GLN A 36 -1.47 25.54 -13.44
CA GLN A 36 -2.78 26.17 -13.31
C GLN A 36 -3.92 25.13 -13.31
N ALA A 37 -3.85 24.10 -14.15
CA ALA A 37 -4.85 23.04 -14.20
C ALA A 37 -4.93 22.22 -12.90
N VAL A 38 -3.84 22.19 -12.11
CA VAL A 38 -3.77 21.45 -10.85
C VAL A 38 -3.69 22.33 -9.60
N ASP A 39 -3.86 23.65 -9.76
CA ASP A 39 -3.83 24.67 -8.70
C ASP A 39 -2.50 24.71 -7.93
N ILE A 40 -1.37 24.67 -8.66
CA ILE A 40 -0.02 24.85 -8.11
C ILE A 40 0.46 26.28 -8.41
N PRO A 41 0.70 27.13 -7.39
CA PRO A 41 1.17 28.48 -7.60
C PRO A 41 2.62 28.50 -8.08
N LEU A 42 2.92 29.36 -9.06
CA LEU A 42 4.26 29.57 -9.59
C LEU A 42 4.76 30.98 -9.27
N PRO A 43 6.06 31.16 -8.99
CA PRO A 43 6.61 32.47 -8.68
C PRO A 43 6.64 33.37 -9.92
N GLY A 44 6.50 34.67 -9.68
CA GLY A 44 6.47 35.69 -10.73
C GLY A 44 6.51 37.09 -10.14
N VAL A 45 6.71 38.10 -11.00
CA VAL A 45 6.68 39.51 -10.60
C VAL A 45 5.45 40.16 -11.22
N VAL A 46 4.55 40.66 -10.39
CA VAL A 46 3.30 41.31 -10.80
C VAL A 46 3.48 42.81 -10.73
N VAL A 47 3.15 43.51 -11.82
CA VAL A 47 3.21 44.97 -11.87
C VAL A 47 1.82 45.54 -11.65
N VAL A 48 1.66 46.29 -10.56
CA VAL A 48 0.40 46.93 -10.17
C VAL A 48 0.59 48.44 -10.12
N GLY A 49 -0.38 49.19 -10.63
CA GLY A 49 -0.33 50.64 -10.69
C GLY A 49 -1.72 51.22 -10.95
N GLU A 50 -1.94 52.45 -10.52
CA GLU A 50 -3.15 53.19 -10.85
C GLU A 50 -3.17 53.53 -12.35
N GLN A 51 -4.36 53.79 -12.90
CA GLN A 51 -4.48 54.31 -14.26
C GLN A 51 -3.64 55.59 -14.40
N SER A 52 -2.76 55.64 -15.42
CA SER A 52 -1.83 56.77 -15.66
C SER A 52 -0.65 56.91 -14.67
N ALA A 53 -0.39 55.91 -13.82
CA ALA A 53 0.80 55.85 -12.95
C ALA A 53 2.13 55.68 -13.71
N GLY A 54 2.09 55.47 -15.03
CA GLY A 54 3.28 55.25 -15.86
C GLY A 54 3.75 53.79 -15.96
N LYS A 55 2.86 52.83 -15.65
CA LYS A 55 3.11 51.39 -15.76
C LYS A 55 3.53 50.94 -17.16
N SER A 56 2.76 51.31 -18.19
CA SER A 56 3.11 50.94 -19.58
C SER A 56 4.42 51.59 -20.00
N SER A 57 4.66 52.86 -19.67
CA SER A 57 5.92 53.56 -19.96
C SER A 57 7.12 52.92 -19.25
N LEU A 58 6.93 52.41 -18.03
CA LEU A 58 7.95 51.63 -17.30
C LEU A 58 8.25 50.32 -18.03
N LEU A 59 7.21 49.57 -18.41
CA LEU A 59 7.37 48.30 -19.12
C LEU A 59 8.00 48.48 -20.49
N GLU A 60 7.65 49.51 -21.24
CA GLU A 60 8.30 49.88 -22.52
C GLU A 60 9.79 50.18 -22.32
N ASN A 61 10.14 50.90 -21.25
CA ASN A 61 11.52 51.25 -20.94
C ASN A 61 12.37 50.02 -20.55
N ILE A 62 11.77 49.11 -19.77
CA ILE A 62 12.39 47.83 -19.37
C ILE A 62 12.51 46.88 -20.56
N SER A 63 11.43 46.70 -21.33
CA SER A 63 11.31 45.67 -22.38
C SER A 63 11.92 46.07 -23.71
N GLY A 64 11.79 47.35 -24.10
CA GLY A 64 12.16 47.85 -25.42
C GLY A 64 11.09 47.67 -26.51
N ILE A 65 9.90 47.16 -26.18
CA ILE A 65 8.73 47.11 -27.08
C ILE A 65 7.77 48.28 -26.79
N GLN A 66 6.93 48.62 -27.76
CA GLN A 66 5.83 49.56 -27.58
C GLN A 66 4.55 48.81 -27.20
N PHE A 67 3.81 49.32 -26.23
CA PHE A 67 2.50 48.80 -25.84
C PHE A 67 1.40 49.71 -26.38
N PRO A 68 0.20 49.18 -26.74
CA PRO A 68 -0.88 49.98 -27.29
C PRO A 68 -1.29 51.13 -26.36
N ARG A 69 -1.50 52.33 -26.91
CA ARG A 69 -1.96 53.51 -26.18
C ARG A 69 -3.32 53.98 -26.70
N ALA A 70 -4.31 54.07 -25.81
CA ALA A 70 -5.63 54.60 -26.11
C ALA A 70 -6.10 55.57 -24.99
N GLN A 71 -7.11 56.39 -25.27
CA GLN A 71 -7.67 57.35 -24.29
C GLN A 71 -8.37 56.66 -23.09
N ASN A 72 -8.63 55.35 -23.16
CA ASN A 72 -9.18 54.49 -22.08
C ASN A 72 -8.26 53.27 -21.79
N THR A 73 -8.59 52.43 -20.80
CA THR A 73 -7.74 51.35 -20.22
C THR A 73 -6.93 50.59 -21.28
N CYS A 74 -5.64 50.93 -21.39
CA CYS A 74 -4.74 50.42 -22.43
C CYS A 74 -4.45 48.91 -22.31
N THR A 75 -4.43 48.37 -21.08
CA THR A 75 -4.25 46.94 -20.80
C THR A 75 -5.62 46.36 -20.42
N ARG A 76 -6.28 45.61 -21.32
CA ARG A 76 -7.59 44.96 -21.08
C ARG A 76 -7.49 43.49 -20.68
N MET A 77 -6.27 42.95 -20.69
CA MET A 77 -5.97 41.55 -20.39
C MET A 77 -4.63 41.48 -19.66
N PRO A 78 -4.45 40.56 -18.70
CA PRO A 78 -3.13 40.29 -18.13
C PRO A 78 -2.11 39.97 -19.24
N CYS A 79 -0.95 40.61 -19.21
CA CYS A 79 0.13 40.34 -20.17
C CYS A 79 1.34 39.77 -19.43
N VAL A 80 1.68 38.52 -19.70
CA VAL A 80 2.90 37.87 -19.21
C VAL A 80 4.02 38.17 -20.19
N LEU A 81 4.91 39.06 -19.77
CA LEU A 81 6.07 39.52 -20.53
C LEU A 81 7.34 38.79 -20.07
N THR A 82 7.90 37.95 -20.94
CA THR A 82 9.17 37.24 -20.73
C THR A 82 10.26 37.88 -21.57
N MET A 83 11.33 38.36 -20.94
CA MET A 83 12.50 38.91 -21.61
C MET A 83 13.66 37.92 -21.52
N LEU A 84 14.13 37.46 -22.67
CA LEU A 84 15.27 36.57 -22.82
C LEU A 84 16.45 37.33 -23.42
N THR A 85 17.66 36.89 -23.07
CA THR A 85 18.90 37.46 -23.57
C THR A 85 19.68 36.39 -24.29
N ASP A 86 19.95 36.62 -25.58
CA ASP A 86 20.75 35.77 -26.46
C ASP A 86 21.74 36.66 -27.24
N PRO A 87 23.04 36.63 -26.90
CA PRO A 87 24.06 37.43 -27.57
C PRO A 87 24.29 37.06 -29.05
N MET A 88 23.85 35.88 -29.48
CA MET A 88 24.14 35.33 -30.81
C MET A 88 23.14 35.80 -31.88
N ILE A 89 22.03 36.44 -31.50
CA ILE A 89 21.00 36.87 -32.45
C ILE A 89 21.45 38.12 -33.25
N PRO A 90 21.15 38.19 -34.55
CA PRO A 90 21.52 39.34 -35.38
C PRO A 90 20.72 40.61 -35.07
N GLU A 91 19.44 40.46 -34.72
CA GLU A 91 18.55 41.55 -34.33
C GLU A 91 17.52 41.08 -33.29
N PRO A 92 17.10 41.94 -32.35
CA PRO A 92 16.05 41.63 -31.38
C PRO A 92 14.71 41.31 -32.08
N PHE A 93 13.99 40.34 -31.55
CA PHE A 93 12.67 39.95 -32.05
C PHE A 93 11.72 39.61 -30.91
N ALA A 94 10.43 39.50 -31.22
CA ALA A 94 9.41 39.14 -30.26
C ALA A 94 8.46 38.06 -30.78
N MET A 95 7.73 37.44 -29.87
CA MET A 95 6.69 36.45 -30.15
C MET A 95 5.48 36.76 -29.27
N VAL A 96 4.27 36.70 -29.85
CA VAL A 96 3.02 37.00 -29.14
C VAL A 96 2.04 35.84 -29.36
N SER A 97 1.48 35.30 -28.28
CA SER A 97 0.59 34.13 -28.30
C SER A 97 -0.45 34.18 -27.18
N MET A 98 -1.59 33.50 -27.39
CA MET A 98 -2.60 33.23 -26.35
C MET A 98 -2.32 31.92 -25.58
N ASP A 99 -1.40 31.11 -26.07
CA ASP A 99 -0.96 29.85 -25.46
C ASP A 99 0.51 29.97 -25.04
N SER A 100 0.78 29.70 -23.76
CA SER A 100 2.13 29.73 -23.16
C SER A 100 3.09 28.69 -23.75
N GLY A 101 2.57 27.60 -24.33
CA GLY A 101 3.37 26.51 -24.91
C GLY A 101 3.63 26.65 -26.42
N ALA A 102 2.80 27.41 -27.15
CA ALA A 102 2.78 27.44 -28.62
C ALA A 102 3.60 28.60 -29.23
N PHE A 103 4.89 28.67 -28.88
CA PHE A 103 5.81 29.61 -29.52
C PHE A 103 6.48 28.96 -30.75
N GLU A 104 5.71 28.77 -31.83
CA GLU A 104 6.22 28.27 -33.11
C GLU A 104 7.05 29.31 -33.87
N SER A 105 7.86 28.87 -34.84
CA SER A 105 8.68 29.77 -35.68
C SER A 105 7.87 30.83 -36.43
N LYS A 106 6.59 30.54 -36.72
CA LYS A 106 5.63 31.46 -37.37
C LYS A 106 5.15 32.59 -36.45
N SER A 107 5.36 32.48 -35.13
CA SER A 107 4.93 33.48 -34.15
C SER A 107 5.92 34.64 -33.99
N ARG A 108 7.08 34.58 -34.66
CA ARG A 108 8.11 35.62 -34.63
C ARG A 108 7.68 36.88 -35.40
N CYS A 109 7.86 38.05 -34.80
CA CYS A 109 7.72 39.36 -35.44
C CYS A 109 8.84 40.30 -35.03
N LYS A 110 8.98 41.40 -35.79
CA LYS A 110 9.91 42.49 -35.42
C LYS A 110 9.41 43.20 -34.17
N VAL A 111 10.33 43.73 -33.36
CA VAL A 111 9.99 44.48 -32.14
C VAL A 111 9.01 45.64 -32.41
N ALA A 112 9.12 46.29 -33.56
CA ALA A 112 8.21 47.37 -33.98
C ALA A 112 6.77 46.91 -34.30
N GLU A 113 6.56 45.62 -34.60
CA GLU A 113 5.25 45.06 -34.99
C GLU A 113 4.46 44.51 -33.78
N VAL A 114 5.09 44.49 -32.59
CA VAL A 114 4.51 43.91 -31.38
C VAL A 114 3.24 44.64 -30.95
N GLU A 115 3.24 45.98 -31.01
CA GLU A 115 2.09 46.80 -30.62
C GLU A 115 0.84 46.43 -31.42
N GLY A 116 0.96 46.36 -32.75
CA GLY A 116 -0.15 45.99 -33.63
C GLY A 116 -0.69 44.59 -33.34
N ARG A 117 0.21 43.63 -33.06
CA ARG A 117 -0.17 42.24 -32.78
C ARG A 117 -0.85 42.06 -31.42
N ILE A 118 -0.40 42.78 -30.39
CA ILE A 118 -1.08 42.85 -29.09
C ILE A 118 -2.48 43.44 -29.27
N LYS A 119 -2.60 44.52 -30.05
CA LYS A 119 -3.89 45.18 -30.31
C LYS A 119 -4.88 44.23 -30.97
N THR A 120 -4.50 43.56 -32.05
CA THR A 120 -5.37 42.60 -32.77
C THR A 120 -5.84 41.47 -31.84
N LEU A 121 -4.91 40.80 -31.13
CA LEU A 121 -5.27 39.67 -30.26
C LEU A 121 -6.14 40.10 -29.08
N THR A 122 -5.91 41.31 -28.56
CA THR A 122 -6.75 41.87 -27.49
C THR A 122 -8.16 42.14 -28.02
N GLU A 123 -8.31 42.69 -29.23
CA GLU A 123 -9.63 42.94 -29.85
C GLU A 123 -10.39 41.64 -30.15
N ASP A 124 -9.70 40.59 -30.59
CA ASP A 124 -10.31 39.28 -30.88
C ASP A 124 -10.84 38.57 -29.62
N HIS A 125 -10.18 38.77 -28.46
CA HIS A 125 -10.46 38.03 -27.22
C HIS A 125 -11.13 38.85 -26.11
N ALA A 126 -11.14 40.18 -26.23
CA ALA A 126 -11.87 41.08 -25.36
C ALA A 126 -12.96 41.81 -26.17
N GLN A 127 -14.16 41.20 -26.21
CA GLN A 127 -15.30 41.73 -26.97
C GLN A 127 -15.83 43.01 -26.28
N GLY A 128 -15.63 44.18 -26.91
CA GLY A 128 -16.12 45.48 -26.44
C GLY A 128 -15.08 46.35 -25.72
N GLU A 129 -15.31 47.67 -25.68
CA GLU A 129 -14.36 48.65 -25.12
C GLU A 129 -14.22 48.57 -23.58
N GLU A 130 -15.24 48.05 -22.88
CA GLU A 130 -15.33 47.98 -21.41
C GLU A 130 -14.98 46.60 -20.80
N PHE A 131 -14.70 45.58 -21.62
CA PHE A 131 -14.51 44.21 -21.16
C PHE A 131 -13.05 43.92 -20.74
N ILE A 132 -12.86 43.36 -19.53
CA ILE A 132 -11.57 42.86 -19.03
C ILE A 132 -11.56 41.33 -19.08
N SER A 133 -10.64 40.75 -19.84
CA SER A 133 -10.48 39.29 -19.91
C SER A 133 -9.62 38.76 -18.78
N ARG A 134 -9.97 37.59 -18.24
CA ARG A 134 -9.12 36.84 -17.29
C ARG A 134 -8.05 35.99 -17.98
N LYS A 135 -8.18 35.79 -19.30
CA LYS A 135 -7.16 35.07 -20.09
C LYS A 135 -5.91 35.94 -20.21
N ALA A 136 -4.74 35.34 -20.02
CA ALA A 136 -3.47 36.03 -20.16
C ALA A 136 -2.97 35.99 -21.61
N LEU A 137 -2.37 37.09 -22.05
CA LEU A 137 -1.58 37.20 -23.28
C LEU A 137 -0.11 36.93 -22.93
N TYR A 138 0.59 36.15 -23.74
CA TYR A 138 2.01 35.84 -23.55
C TYR A 138 2.86 36.55 -24.59
N VAL A 139 3.80 37.38 -24.12
CA VAL A 139 4.74 38.14 -24.96
C VAL A 139 6.16 37.77 -24.57
N ARG A 140 6.91 37.20 -25.53
CA ARG A 140 8.32 36.85 -25.34
C ARG A 140 9.19 37.77 -26.19
N VAL A 141 10.13 38.48 -25.57
CA VAL A 141 11.08 39.38 -26.24
C VAL A 141 12.48 38.81 -26.11
N VAL A 142 13.18 38.58 -27.22
CA VAL A 142 14.57 38.09 -27.25
C VAL A 142 15.50 39.23 -27.65
N ARG A 143 16.48 39.53 -26.81
CA ARG A 143 17.38 40.69 -26.92
C ARG A 143 18.84 40.27 -26.90
N GLN A 144 19.73 41.12 -27.41
CA GLN A 144 21.18 40.86 -27.41
C GLN A 144 21.84 41.07 -26.03
N SER A 145 21.27 41.94 -25.18
CA SER A 145 21.83 42.27 -23.87
C SER A 145 20.75 42.65 -22.85
N GLY A 146 21.12 42.60 -21.57
CA GLY A 146 20.27 42.92 -20.42
C GLY A 146 19.90 41.70 -19.56
N PRO A 147 19.31 41.91 -18.37
CA PRO A 147 18.90 40.81 -17.51
C PRO A 147 17.66 40.10 -18.06
N GLN A 148 17.55 38.81 -17.74
CA GLN A 148 16.35 38.03 -18.01
C GLN A 148 15.31 38.27 -16.92
N LEU A 149 14.07 38.52 -17.33
CA LEU A 149 13.01 38.99 -16.47
C LEU A 149 11.67 38.43 -16.94
N ALA A 150 10.83 37.99 -16.01
CA ALA A 150 9.44 37.62 -16.30
C ALA A 150 8.50 38.49 -15.46
N LEU A 151 7.76 39.38 -16.14
CA LEU A 151 6.85 40.35 -15.54
C LEU A 151 5.42 40.07 -15.95
N ILE A 152 4.47 40.29 -15.06
CA ILE A 152 3.04 40.20 -15.35
C ILE A 152 2.45 41.59 -15.25
N ASP A 153 2.08 42.16 -16.40
CA ASP A 153 1.36 43.43 -16.47
C ASP A 153 -0.13 43.19 -16.24
N LEU A 154 -0.71 43.91 -15.30
CA LEU A 154 -2.15 43.88 -15.04
C LEU A 154 -2.83 45.17 -15.52
N PRO A 155 -4.14 45.12 -15.83
CA PRO A 155 -4.94 46.33 -15.99
C PRO A 155 -4.79 47.27 -14.80
N GLY A 156 -4.67 48.59 -15.06
CA GLY A 156 -4.48 49.58 -14.00
C GLY A 156 -5.76 49.82 -13.21
N VAL A 157 -5.63 50.00 -11.88
CA VAL A 157 -6.79 50.24 -11.00
C VAL A 157 -7.40 51.62 -11.30
N THR A 158 -8.71 51.69 -11.50
CA THR A 158 -9.46 52.89 -11.89
C THR A 158 -10.00 53.64 -10.65
N HIS A 159 -9.94 54.98 -10.63
CA HIS A 159 -10.30 55.78 -9.44
C HIS A 159 -11.72 56.37 -9.43
N ASN A 160 -12.44 56.37 -10.56
CA ASN A 160 -13.79 56.97 -10.65
C ASN A 160 -14.90 55.96 -10.34
N ALA A 161 -15.10 55.68 -9.06
CA ALA A 161 -16.09 54.74 -8.52
C ALA A 161 -17.58 55.14 -8.74
N GLU A 162 -17.88 56.36 -9.22
CA GLU A 162 -19.27 56.82 -9.37
C GLU A 162 -19.90 56.52 -10.74
N LYS A 163 -19.11 56.30 -11.80
CA LYS A 163 -19.62 56.04 -13.17
C LYS A 163 -19.33 54.63 -13.72
N MET A 164 -18.41 53.87 -13.12
CA MET A 164 -17.98 52.53 -13.60
C MET A 164 -17.64 51.57 -12.45
N LYS A 165 -18.59 51.30 -11.53
CA LYS A 165 -18.37 50.39 -10.37
C LYS A 165 -17.94 48.98 -10.78
N ASP A 166 -18.55 48.44 -11.83
CA ASP A 166 -18.32 47.06 -12.26
C ASP A 166 -16.89 46.83 -12.76
N ILE A 167 -16.31 47.80 -13.48
CA ILE A 167 -14.94 47.69 -14.04
C ILE A 167 -13.90 47.81 -12.92
N HIS A 168 -14.12 48.69 -11.95
CA HIS A 168 -13.24 48.83 -10.79
C HIS A 168 -13.20 47.52 -9.98
N GLU A 169 -14.36 46.94 -9.64
CA GLU A 169 -14.42 45.67 -8.91
C GLU A 169 -13.75 44.52 -9.67
N VAL A 170 -13.99 44.42 -10.98
CA VAL A 170 -13.36 43.39 -11.82
C VAL A 170 -11.83 43.55 -11.85
N THR A 171 -11.33 44.79 -11.96
CA THR A 171 -9.90 45.08 -11.97
C THR A 171 -9.25 44.77 -10.63
N VAL A 172 -9.87 45.20 -9.53
CA VAL A 172 -9.37 44.90 -8.18
C VAL A 172 -9.34 43.39 -7.95
N ARG A 173 -10.44 42.66 -8.24
CA ARG A 173 -10.46 41.19 -8.09
C ARG A 173 -9.39 40.51 -8.93
N LEU A 174 -9.20 40.95 -10.18
CA LEU A 174 -8.13 40.43 -11.04
C LEU A 174 -6.74 40.69 -10.44
N VAL A 175 -6.50 41.87 -9.88
CA VAL A 175 -5.24 42.16 -9.18
C VAL A 175 -5.08 41.28 -7.95
N GLU A 176 -6.12 41.12 -7.14
CA GLU A 176 -6.13 40.24 -5.96
C GLU A 176 -5.77 38.80 -6.31
N ASP A 177 -6.33 38.25 -7.39
CA ASP A 177 -6.05 36.88 -7.85
C ASP A 177 -4.55 36.65 -8.13
N TYR A 178 -3.83 37.68 -8.61
CA TYR A 178 -2.40 37.59 -8.92
C TYR A 178 -1.48 37.96 -7.76
N ILE A 179 -1.90 38.84 -6.84
CA ILE A 179 -1.06 39.24 -5.70
C ILE A 179 -1.27 38.38 -4.46
N LYS A 180 -2.39 37.66 -4.34
CA LYS A 180 -2.72 36.80 -3.20
C LYS A 180 -1.72 35.65 -2.97
N PRO A 181 -1.24 34.92 -4.01
CA PRO A 181 -0.24 33.87 -3.81
C PRO A 181 1.06 34.42 -3.22
N GLN A 182 1.62 33.73 -2.23
CA GLN A 182 2.83 34.18 -1.52
C GLN A 182 4.09 34.07 -2.39
N GLU A 183 4.01 33.27 -3.45
CA GLU A 183 5.05 33.04 -4.44
C GLU A 183 5.30 34.26 -5.35
N MET A 184 4.38 35.23 -5.36
CA MET A 184 4.39 36.39 -6.26
C MET A 184 5.06 37.61 -5.61
N VAL A 185 5.94 38.27 -6.35
CA VAL A 185 6.52 39.57 -5.97
C VAL A 185 5.64 40.69 -6.52
N ILE A 186 5.37 41.70 -5.71
CA ILE A 186 4.49 42.82 -6.06
C ILE A 186 5.34 44.04 -6.39
N LEU A 187 5.20 44.59 -7.60
CA LEU A 187 5.86 45.81 -8.05
C LEU A 187 4.81 46.94 -8.09
N CYS A 188 4.82 47.81 -7.08
CA CYS A 188 3.86 48.92 -6.96
C CYS A 188 4.39 50.16 -7.68
N VAL A 189 3.80 50.50 -8.83
CA VAL A 189 4.16 51.66 -9.64
C VAL A 189 3.37 52.88 -9.20
N ILE A 190 4.07 53.93 -8.78
CA ILE A 190 3.47 55.10 -8.11
C ILE A 190 4.12 56.39 -8.63
N PRO A 191 3.35 57.43 -8.98
CA PRO A 191 3.91 58.73 -9.37
C PRO A 191 4.65 59.43 -8.22
N ALA A 192 5.76 60.10 -8.52
CA ALA A 192 6.61 60.83 -7.59
C ALA A 192 5.87 61.85 -6.71
N MET A 193 4.90 62.56 -7.28
CA MET A 193 4.15 63.61 -6.58
C MET A 193 2.94 63.10 -5.79
N SER A 194 2.66 61.80 -5.84
CA SER A 194 1.50 61.22 -5.14
C SER A 194 1.80 60.93 -3.66
N ASP A 195 0.73 60.75 -2.87
CA ASP A 195 0.83 60.31 -1.48
C ASP A 195 0.89 58.78 -1.41
N PHE A 196 2.06 58.25 -1.05
CA PHE A 196 2.30 56.80 -0.98
C PHE A 196 1.40 56.13 0.07
N GLY A 197 1.06 56.82 1.17
CA GLY A 197 0.21 56.27 2.24
C GLY A 197 -1.23 56.05 1.78
N ASN A 198 -1.70 56.89 0.86
CA ASN A 198 -3.06 56.85 0.34
C ASN A 198 -3.21 56.11 -0.99
N ALA A 199 -2.11 55.84 -1.70
CA ALA A 199 -2.09 55.10 -2.95
C ALA A 199 -2.85 53.76 -2.82
N GLU A 200 -3.83 53.56 -3.70
CA GLU A 200 -4.73 52.41 -3.61
C GLU A 200 -3.97 51.09 -3.81
N VAL A 201 -3.00 51.08 -4.70
CA VAL A 201 -2.14 49.92 -4.98
C VAL A 201 -1.29 49.49 -3.79
N ILE A 202 -0.88 50.43 -2.92
CA ILE A 202 -0.18 50.10 -1.67
C ILE A 202 -1.16 49.49 -0.67
N LYS A 203 -2.37 50.04 -0.54
CA LYS A 203 -3.41 49.49 0.34
C LYS A 203 -3.76 48.06 -0.07
N LEU A 204 -3.89 47.82 -1.38
CA LEU A 204 -4.18 46.51 -1.95
C LEU A 204 -3.02 45.52 -1.72
N ALA A 205 -1.77 45.95 -1.94
CA ALA A 205 -0.59 45.13 -1.62
C ALA A 205 -0.53 44.78 -0.13
N ARG A 206 -0.75 45.74 0.77
CA ARG A 206 -0.72 45.53 2.23
C ARG A 206 -1.80 44.59 2.74
N LYS A 207 -2.92 44.42 2.02
CA LYS A 207 -3.95 43.42 2.35
C LYS A 207 -3.39 42.00 2.33
N PHE A 208 -2.45 41.70 1.42
CA PHE A 208 -1.85 40.37 1.23
C PHE A 208 -0.34 40.31 1.53
N ASP A 209 0.29 41.45 1.83
CA ASP A 209 1.67 41.59 2.31
C ASP A 209 1.78 42.76 3.32
N PRO A 210 1.24 42.62 4.54
CA PRO A 210 1.18 43.73 5.51
C PRO A 210 2.55 44.28 5.93
N ALA A 211 3.57 43.44 5.88
CA ALA A 211 4.95 43.77 6.23
C ALA A 211 5.80 44.21 5.02
N GLY A 212 5.24 44.19 3.80
CA GLY A 212 5.94 44.58 2.58
C GLY A 212 7.14 43.70 2.24
N LEU A 213 7.15 42.42 2.65
CA LEU A 213 8.28 41.51 2.51
C LEU A 213 8.57 41.15 1.05
N ARG A 214 7.55 41.18 0.19
CA ARG A 214 7.61 40.85 -1.24
C ARG A 214 7.12 41.99 -2.13
N THR A 215 7.02 43.19 -1.56
CA THR A 215 6.52 44.38 -2.25
C THR A 215 7.64 45.39 -2.47
N LEU A 216 7.89 45.75 -3.73
CA LEU A 216 8.86 46.76 -4.15
C LEU A 216 8.11 47.96 -4.74
N GLY A 217 8.36 49.15 -4.22
CA GLY A 217 7.80 50.38 -4.77
C GLY A 217 8.65 50.92 -5.92
N VAL A 218 8.02 51.29 -7.03
CA VAL A 218 8.67 51.95 -8.18
C VAL A 218 8.07 53.33 -8.36
N VAL A 219 8.90 54.35 -8.18
CA VAL A 219 8.50 55.75 -8.24
C VAL A 219 8.78 56.30 -9.63
N THR A 220 7.73 56.65 -10.36
CA THR A 220 7.78 57.18 -11.73
C THR A 220 7.59 58.70 -11.75
N LYS A 221 7.80 59.36 -12.90
CA LYS A 221 7.64 60.82 -13.05
C LYS A 221 8.55 61.65 -12.12
N CYS A 222 9.78 61.17 -11.88
CA CYS A 222 10.73 61.85 -11.00
C CYS A 222 11.24 63.18 -11.59
N ASP A 223 11.05 63.40 -12.89
CA ASP A 223 11.33 64.67 -13.58
C ASP A 223 10.41 65.81 -13.11
N ASP A 224 9.13 65.51 -12.85
CA ASP A 224 8.19 66.48 -12.28
C ASP A 224 8.63 66.89 -10.85
N ALA A 225 9.06 65.91 -10.06
CA ALA A 225 9.56 66.14 -8.70
C ALA A 225 10.89 66.89 -8.66
N ALA A 226 11.75 66.72 -9.68
CA ALA A 226 13.01 67.46 -9.80
C ALA A 226 12.78 68.96 -10.05
N GLN A 227 11.65 69.34 -10.65
CA GLN A 227 11.31 70.73 -11.01
C GLN A 227 10.38 71.41 -9.99
N ALA A 228 9.72 70.66 -9.11
CA ALA A 228 8.80 71.21 -8.11
C ALA A 228 9.52 71.99 -7.00
N GLU A 229 9.03 73.18 -6.64
CA GLU A 229 9.62 74.05 -5.61
C GLU A 229 9.65 73.41 -4.21
N ALA A 230 8.74 72.49 -3.90
CA ALA A 230 8.73 71.70 -2.66
C ALA A 230 8.41 70.23 -2.95
N SER A 231 9.43 69.35 -2.97
CA SER A 231 9.26 67.90 -3.16
C SER A 231 9.84 67.14 -1.97
N ASP A 232 9.03 66.26 -1.37
CA ASP A 232 9.37 65.38 -0.26
C ASP A 232 9.78 63.96 -0.72
N ILE A 233 10.07 63.79 -2.01
CA ILE A 233 10.33 62.48 -2.62
C ILE A 233 11.51 61.74 -1.99
N VAL A 234 12.59 62.44 -1.64
CA VAL A 234 13.77 61.83 -1.01
C VAL A 234 13.38 61.25 0.34
N GLU A 235 12.61 62.01 1.13
CA GLU A 235 12.18 61.61 2.47
C GLU A 235 11.24 60.40 2.41
N LYS A 236 10.31 60.40 1.44
CA LYS A 236 9.39 59.28 1.15
C LYS A 236 10.11 58.00 0.70
N VAL A 237 11.10 58.13 -0.18
CA VAL A 237 11.86 56.99 -0.72
C VAL A 237 12.79 56.40 0.32
N LEU A 238 13.42 57.24 1.14
CA LEU A 238 14.27 56.82 2.25
C LEU A 238 13.49 56.46 3.53
N MET A 239 12.17 56.65 3.53
CA MET A 239 11.26 56.35 4.64
C MET A 239 11.68 57.01 5.94
N THR A 240 12.03 58.31 5.86
CA THR A 240 12.62 59.06 6.98
C THR A 240 11.58 59.65 7.93
N ARG A 241 10.29 59.72 7.54
CA ARG A 241 9.20 60.18 8.41
C ARG A 241 8.42 59.00 9.00
N ASP A 242 7.86 59.17 10.19
CA ASP A 242 7.06 58.13 10.85
C ASP A 242 5.74 57.81 10.13
N SER A 243 5.23 58.73 9.30
CA SER A 243 4.02 58.54 8.48
C SER A 243 4.26 57.78 7.18
N ASP A 244 5.51 57.47 6.82
CA ASP A 244 5.85 56.89 5.51
C ASP A 244 5.54 55.39 5.43
N VAL A 245 5.15 54.94 4.24
CA VAL A 245 4.90 53.51 3.97
C VAL A 245 6.22 52.75 3.98
N ARG A 246 6.35 51.77 4.89
CA ARG A 246 7.53 50.91 4.96
C ARG A 246 7.35 49.64 4.12
N LEU A 247 8.19 49.48 3.11
CA LEU A 247 8.30 48.28 2.27
C LEU A 247 9.69 47.65 2.47
N ALA A 248 9.76 46.32 2.69
CA ALA A 248 11.04 45.67 3.00
C ALA A 248 12.01 45.67 1.80
N LEU A 249 11.50 45.70 0.57
CA LEU A 249 12.31 45.82 -0.66
C LEU A 249 12.65 47.29 -1.02
N GLY A 250 12.09 48.25 -0.28
CA GLY A 250 12.30 49.68 -0.48
C GLY A 250 11.52 50.30 -1.64
N PHE A 251 11.90 51.53 -1.99
CA PHE A 251 11.45 52.24 -3.19
C PHE A 251 12.59 52.41 -4.19
N HIS A 252 12.26 52.48 -5.48
CA HIS A 252 13.21 52.72 -6.56
C HIS A 252 12.69 53.76 -7.54
N CYS A 253 13.47 54.81 -7.80
CA CYS A 253 13.08 55.94 -8.64
C CYS A 253 13.51 55.76 -10.11
N VAL A 254 12.64 56.11 -11.04
CA VAL A 254 12.91 56.02 -12.49
C VAL A 254 12.38 57.21 -13.25
N VAL A 255 13.01 57.50 -14.39
CA VAL A 255 12.52 58.50 -15.36
C VAL A 255 12.10 57.77 -16.64
N ASN A 256 10.83 57.91 -17.00
CA ASN A 256 10.26 57.33 -18.21
C ASN A 256 10.13 58.38 -19.32
N ARG A 257 9.84 57.95 -20.55
CA ARG A 257 9.56 58.89 -21.64
C ARG A 257 8.23 59.61 -21.40
N SER A 258 8.24 60.94 -21.48
CA SER A 258 7.02 61.74 -21.55
C SER A 258 6.42 61.65 -22.97
N GLN A 259 5.16 62.06 -23.13
CA GLN A 259 4.53 62.08 -24.45
C GLN A 259 5.33 62.92 -25.45
N LYS A 260 5.82 64.09 -25.02
CA LYS A 260 6.70 64.96 -25.80
C LYS A 260 7.98 64.25 -26.27
N ASN A 261 8.66 63.50 -25.40
CA ASN A 261 9.88 62.77 -25.79
C ASN A 261 9.59 61.71 -26.87
N ILE A 262 8.38 61.16 -26.90
CA ILE A 262 7.97 60.11 -27.82
C ILE A 262 7.63 60.72 -29.17
N ASP A 263 6.89 61.82 -29.16
CA ASP A 263 6.58 62.60 -30.37
C ASP A 263 7.87 63.11 -31.05
N GLU A 264 8.90 63.42 -30.25
CA GLU A 264 10.25 63.81 -30.72
C GLU A 264 11.16 62.63 -31.10
N GLY A 265 10.69 61.38 -31.00
CA GLY A 265 11.46 60.20 -31.40
C GLY A 265 12.68 59.86 -30.53
N MET A 266 12.68 60.28 -29.26
CA MET A 266 13.81 60.08 -28.33
C MET A 266 14.22 58.60 -28.21
N SER A 267 15.51 58.32 -28.39
CA SER A 267 16.07 56.97 -28.28
C SER A 267 16.19 56.50 -26.82
N ARG A 268 16.40 55.19 -26.60
CA ARG A 268 16.64 54.64 -25.25
C ARG A 268 17.93 55.19 -24.63
N THR A 269 18.97 55.37 -25.45
CA THR A 269 20.25 55.90 -25.00
C THR A 269 20.12 57.35 -24.53
N ASP A 270 19.34 58.16 -25.25
CA ASP A 270 19.06 59.55 -24.87
C ASP A 270 18.26 59.61 -23.58
N LEU A 271 17.30 58.69 -23.38
CA LEU A 271 16.53 58.59 -22.14
C LEU A 271 17.40 58.25 -20.94
N TRP A 272 18.35 57.31 -21.07
CA TRP A 272 19.28 56.97 -19.98
C TRP A 272 20.20 58.14 -19.63
N GLN A 273 20.68 58.90 -20.63
CA GLN A 273 21.43 60.12 -20.36
C GLN A 273 20.58 61.18 -19.66
N LYS A 274 19.31 61.34 -20.07
CA LYS A 274 18.35 62.22 -19.41
C LYS A 274 18.11 61.78 -17.96
N GLU A 275 17.94 60.49 -17.71
CA GLU A 275 17.73 59.92 -16.37
C GLU A 275 18.92 60.25 -15.45
N VAL A 276 20.14 60.01 -15.91
CA VAL A 276 21.36 60.34 -15.14
C VAL A 276 21.43 61.83 -14.83
N LYS A 277 21.13 62.71 -15.79
CA LYS A 277 21.09 64.17 -15.56
C LYS A 277 20.05 64.57 -14.51
N VAL A 278 18.83 64.03 -14.60
CA VAL A 278 17.75 64.36 -13.64
C VAL A 278 18.17 64.02 -12.20
N PHE A 279 18.79 62.86 -11.97
CA PHE A 279 19.23 62.47 -10.62
C PHE A 279 20.56 63.10 -10.19
N SER A 280 21.45 63.45 -11.12
CA SER A 280 22.79 64.00 -10.78
C SER A 280 22.79 65.53 -10.64
N ASP A 281 22.02 66.23 -11.48
CA ASP A 281 22.02 67.69 -11.56
C ASP A 281 21.00 68.33 -10.60
N SER A 282 19.99 67.55 -10.15
CA SER A 282 19.03 68.01 -9.14
C SER A 282 19.68 68.07 -7.76
N GLU A 283 19.65 69.25 -7.13
CA GLU A 283 20.15 69.48 -5.78
C GLU A 283 19.53 68.54 -4.73
N ARG A 284 18.29 68.10 -4.97
CA ARG A 284 17.54 67.23 -4.07
C ARG A 284 17.74 65.75 -4.39
N LEU A 285 17.49 65.34 -5.63
CA LEU A 285 17.53 63.92 -6.01
C LEU A 285 18.95 63.33 -5.96
N ARG A 286 20.00 64.16 -6.04
CA ARG A 286 21.39 63.72 -5.90
C ARG A 286 21.71 63.07 -4.54
N THR A 287 20.91 63.36 -3.52
CA THR A 287 21.06 62.76 -2.18
C THR A 287 20.55 61.31 -2.11
N LEU A 288 19.79 60.85 -3.11
CA LEU A 288 19.34 59.46 -3.17
C LEU A 288 20.54 58.53 -3.42
N PRO A 289 20.62 57.40 -2.70
CA PRO A 289 21.63 56.39 -2.94
C PRO A 289 21.59 55.91 -4.41
N PRO A 290 22.75 55.77 -5.10
CA PRO A 290 22.82 55.32 -6.48
C PRO A 290 22.12 53.99 -6.78
N GLU A 291 21.97 53.13 -5.77
CA GLU A 291 21.26 51.86 -5.85
C GLU A 291 19.73 51.97 -5.90
N ASN A 292 19.16 53.14 -5.54
CA ASN A 292 17.71 53.36 -5.43
C ASN A 292 17.14 54.18 -6.60
N TRP A 293 17.92 54.45 -7.64
CA TRP A 293 17.41 55.12 -8.83
C TRP A 293 18.01 54.57 -10.12
N GLY A 294 17.34 54.84 -11.24
CA GLY A 294 17.79 54.46 -12.56
C GLY A 294 17.19 53.15 -13.06
N THR A 295 16.81 53.12 -14.34
CA THR A 295 16.11 51.99 -14.96
C THR A 295 17.00 50.73 -15.06
N SER A 296 18.29 50.87 -15.35
CA SER A 296 19.23 49.73 -15.40
C SER A 296 19.34 49.03 -14.04
N ARG A 297 19.50 49.82 -12.96
CA ARG A 297 19.57 49.30 -11.59
C ARG A 297 18.26 48.69 -11.12
N LEU A 298 17.13 49.24 -11.54
CA LEU A 298 15.82 48.65 -11.27
C LEU A 298 15.73 47.25 -11.89
N MET A 299 16.17 47.07 -13.13
CA MET A 299 16.13 45.75 -13.78
C MET A 299 17.01 44.72 -13.06
N GLU A 300 18.21 45.12 -12.61
CA GLU A 300 19.08 44.27 -11.77
C GLU A 300 18.41 43.90 -10.43
N LYS A 301 17.78 44.88 -9.78
CA LYS A 301 17.07 44.69 -8.50
C LYS A 301 15.87 43.75 -8.66
N ILE A 302 15.07 43.90 -9.72
CA ILE A 302 13.94 43.00 -10.01
C ILE A 302 14.44 41.58 -10.27
N ALA A 303 15.49 41.41 -11.08
CA ALA A 303 16.07 40.09 -11.36
C ALA A 303 16.53 39.39 -10.08
N SER A 304 17.24 40.12 -9.21
CA SER A 304 17.72 39.58 -7.93
C SER A 304 16.57 39.18 -6.99
N VAL A 305 15.53 40.00 -6.88
CA VAL A 305 14.34 39.71 -6.07
C VAL A 305 13.57 38.50 -6.63
N GLN A 306 13.44 38.42 -7.96
CA GLN A 306 12.79 37.31 -8.64
C GLN A 306 13.54 36.00 -8.42
N GLU A 307 14.88 36.01 -8.54
CA GLU A 307 15.72 34.84 -8.29
C GLU A 307 15.59 34.34 -6.85
N ALA A 308 15.71 35.24 -5.86
CA ALA A 308 15.59 34.88 -4.45
C ALA A 308 14.21 34.27 -4.14
N ARG A 309 13.14 34.81 -4.73
CA ARG A 309 11.78 34.27 -4.57
C ARG A 309 11.64 32.91 -5.22
N VAL A 310 12.16 32.72 -6.43
CA VAL A 310 12.14 31.43 -7.13
C VAL A 310 12.82 30.34 -6.29
N ASP A 311 13.99 30.63 -5.73
CA ASP A 311 14.76 29.68 -4.94
C ASP A 311 14.10 29.34 -3.60
N GLU A 312 13.45 30.32 -2.95
CA GLU A 312 12.65 30.09 -1.74
C GLU A 312 11.43 29.19 -2.01
N CYS A 313 10.78 29.36 -3.16
CA CYS A 313 9.58 28.62 -3.52
C CYS A 313 9.85 27.22 -4.09
N LEU A 314 11.04 26.98 -4.66
CA LEU A 314 11.36 25.73 -5.35
C LEU A 314 11.12 24.46 -4.51
N PRO A 315 11.51 24.38 -3.22
CA PRO A 315 11.23 23.22 -2.38
C PRO A 315 9.73 22.98 -2.17
N LYS A 316 8.96 24.05 -1.92
CA LYS A 316 7.51 23.98 -1.72
C LYS A 316 6.79 23.52 -2.99
N ILE A 317 7.21 24.02 -4.16
CA ILE A 317 6.67 23.59 -5.44
C ILE A 317 6.93 22.09 -5.67
N LYS A 318 8.15 21.61 -5.38
CA LYS A 318 8.49 20.17 -5.48
C LYS A 318 7.57 19.32 -4.58
N GLU A 319 7.26 19.79 -3.38
CA GLU A 319 6.35 19.09 -2.46
C GLU A 319 4.90 19.11 -2.96
N SER A 320 4.39 20.27 -3.38
CA SER A 320 3.04 20.41 -3.93
C SER A 320 2.82 19.53 -5.17
N VAL A 321 3.80 19.48 -6.08
CA VAL A 321 3.73 18.62 -7.27
C VAL A 321 3.71 17.13 -6.87
N ARG A 322 4.57 16.69 -5.94
CA ARG A 322 4.55 15.30 -5.43
C ARG A 322 3.21 14.93 -4.80
N ALA A 323 2.68 15.80 -3.95
CA ALA A 323 1.39 15.59 -3.29
C ALA A 323 0.27 15.46 -4.32
N LYS A 324 0.26 16.34 -5.33
CA LYS A 324 -0.75 16.31 -6.39
C LYS A 324 -0.64 15.09 -7.31
N MET A 325 0.57 14.67 -7.65
CA MET A 325 0.80 13.42 -8.39
C MET A 325 0.28 12.21 -7.62
N LEU A 326 0.48 12.17 -6.30
CA LEU A 326 -0.04 11.09 -5.46
C LEU A 326 -1.58 11.07 -5.46
N GLN A 327 -2.20 12.25 -5.34
CA GLN A 327 -3.65 12.41 -5.39
C GLN A 327 -4.23 11.93 -6.73
N LEU A 328 -3.67 12.38 -7.86
CA LEU A 328 -4.12 11.98 -9.21
C LEU A 328 -3.92 10.49 -9.46
N ARG A 329 -2.81 9.90 -9.00
CA ARG A 329 -2.58 8.45 -9.08
C ARG A 329 -3.58 7.66 -8.24
N GLN A 330 -3.99 8.18 -7.08
CA GLN A 330 -5.02 7.56 -6.26
C GLN A 330 -6.40 7.64 -6.92
N GLU A 331 -6.75 8.79 -7.50
CA GLU A 331 -7.97 8.94 -8.29
C GLU A 331 -8.00 7.96 -9.48
N LEU A 332 -6.88 7.78 -10.19
CA LEU A 332 -6.77 6.83 -11.30
C LEU A 332 -6.94 5.36 -10.86
N ARG A 333 -6.49 5.02 -9.64
CA ARG A 333 -6.70 3.69 -9.04
C ARG A 333 -8.14 3.44 -8.63
N ASN A 334 -8.85 4.48 -8.19
CA ASN A 334 -10.25 4.38 -7.75
C ASN A 334 -11.23 4.32 -8.93
N LEU A 335 -10.82 4.74 -10.13
CA LEU A 335 -11.63 4.59 -11.32
C LEU A 335 -11.65 3.13 -11.80
N PRO A 336 -12.80 2.59 -12.26
CA PRO A 336 -12.89 1.24 -12.79
C PRO A 336 -11.81 0.97 -13.85
N PRO A 337 -11.20 -0.23 -13.86
CA PRO A 337 -10.23 -0.59 -14.88
C PRO A 337 -10.90 -0.63 -16.25
N GLN A 338 -10.23 -0.09 -17.26
CA GLN A 338 -10.73 -0.17 -18.62
C GLN A 338 -10.50 -1.55 -19.22
N ALA A 339 -11.51 -2.04 -19.90
CA ALA A 339 -11.46 -3.25 -20.70
C ALA A 339 -11.57 -2.87 -22.19
N GLU A 340 -10.53 -2.23 -22.73
CA GLU A 340 -10.52 -1.69 -24.10
C GLU A 340 -10.41 -2.79 -25.16
N THR A 341 -9.62 -3.82 -24.85
CA THR A 341 -9.42 -5.00 -25.71
C THR A 341 -10.12 -6.22 -25.12
N GLU A 342 -10.44 -7.22 -25.97
CA GLU A 342 -10.94 -8.51 -25.50
C GLU A 342 -9.98 -9.17 -24.50
N ALA A 343 -8.67 -8.96 -24.65
CA ALA A 343 -7.66 -9.44 -23.71
C ALA A 343 -7.76 -8.74 -22.34
N ASP A 344 -8.10 -7.45 -22.30
CA ASP A 344 -8.33 -6.73 -21.04
C ASP A 344 -9.61 -7.20 -20.35
N GLN A 345 -10.68 -7.39 -21.12
CA GLN A 345 -11.96 -7.92 -20.63
C GLN A 345 -11.76 -9.31 -20.04
N PHE A 346 -11.01 -10.17 -20.74
CA PHE A 346 -10.68 -11.51 -20.26
C PHE A 346 -9.83 -11.48 -18.99
N ARG A 347 -8.82 -10.60 -18.92
CA ARG A 347 -7.99 -10.43 -17.71
C ARG A 347 -8.80 -9.92 -16.52
N LEU A 348 -9.66 -8.94 -16.73
CA LEU A 348 -10.49 -8.36 -15.68
C LEU A 348 -11.51 -9.36 -15.17
N PHE A 349 -12.22 -10.02 -16.08
CA PHE A 349 -13.18 -11.06 -15.75
C PHE A 349 -12.52 -12.19 -14.95
N ASN A 350 -11.42 -12.77 -15.46
CA ASN A 350 -10.72 -13.82 -14.74
C ASN A 350 -10.11 -13.35 -13.42
N GLY A 351 -9.64 -12.10 -13.35
CA GLY A 351 -9.15 -11.52 -12.10
C GLY A 351 -10.23 -11.43 -11.02
N ILE A 352 -11.48 -11.15 -11.40
CA ILE A 352 -12.63 -11.18 -10.49
C ILE A 352 -12.90 -12.62 -10.06
N LEU A 353 -12.97 -13.57 -11.00
CA LEU A 353 -13.25 -14.98 -10.69
C LEU A 353 -12.20 -15.58 -9.75
N VAL A 354 -10.92 -15.33 -9.98
CA VAL A 354 -9.82 -15.84 -9.15
C VAL A 354 -9.92 -15.32 -7.73
N LYS A 355 -10.26 -14.03 -7.54
CA LYS A 355 -10.43 -13.43 -6.21
C LYS A 355 -11.61 -14.04 -5.46
N ILE A 356 -12.77 -14.14 -6.12
CA ILE A 356 -13.96 -14.77 -5.54
C ILE A 356 -13.67 -16.21 -5.12
N ASN A 357 -13.02 -16.99 -5.99
CA ASN A 357 -12.71 -18.39 -5.69
C ASN A 357 -11.68 -18.53 -4.56
N ALA A 358 -10.65 -17.68 -4.53
CA ALA A 358 -9.65 -17.71 -3.45
C ALA A 358 -10.27 -17.41 -2.07
N ASP A 359 -11.15 -16.39 -1.97
CA ASP A 359 -11.83 -16.06 -0.72
C ASP A 359 -12.85 -17.16 -0.33
N LEU A 360 -13.59 -17.69 -1.32
CA LEU A 360 -14.48 -18.83 -1.10
C LEU A 360 -13.73 -20.06 -0.54
N GLU A 361 -12.59 -20.43 -1.13
CA GLU A 361 -11.75 -21.54 -0.65
C GLU A 361 -11.24 -21.29 0.77
N GLN A 362 -10.83 -20.07 1.09
CA GLN A 362 -10.37 -19.71 2.43
C GLN A 362 -11.49 -19.88 3.48
N ARG A 363 -12.72 -19.48 3.13
CA ARG A 363 -13.92 -19.64 3.97
C ARG A 363 -14.38 -21.09 4.11
N VAL A 364 -14.14 -21.92 3.10
CA VAL A 364 -14.36 -23.38 3.17
C VAL A 364 -13.36 -24.07 4.09
N ARG A 365 -12.09 -23.67 4.07
CA ARG A 365 -11.02 -24.29 4.88
C ARG A 365 -10.96 -23.80 6.34
N ALA A 366 -11.77 -22.81 6.71
CA ALA A 366 -11.71 -22.14 8.02
C ALA A 366 -10.35 -21.49 8.32
N GLU A 367 -9.57 -21.16 7.29
CA GLU A 367 -8.28 -20.45 7.38
C GLU A 367 -8.46 -18.93 7.54
N TYR A 368 -9.71 -18.46 7.69
CA TYR A 368 -10.09 -17.06 7.82
C TYR A 368 -10.41 -16.71 9.27
N ILE A 369 -9.57 -15.89 9.92
CA ILE A 369 -9.83 -15.30 11.24
C ILE A 369 -10.02 -13.80 11.04
N SER A 370 -11.27 -13.35 10.86
CA SER A 370 -11.62 -11.93 10.86
C SER A 370 -12.12 -11.50 12.24
N THR A 371 -11.74 -10.28 12.64
CA THR A 371 -12.14 -9.65 13.90
C THR A 371 -13.51 -8.98 13.83
N GLU A 372 -14.10 -8.85 12.65
CA GLU A 372 -15.37 -8.16 12.44
C GLU A 372 -16.58 -9.10 12.54
N ALA A 373 -17.69 -8.61 13.12
CA ALA A 373 -18.88 -9.44 13.37
C ALA A 373 -19.57 -9.91 12.08
N CYS A 374 -19.57 -9.09 11.02
CA CYS A 374 -20.18 -9.39 9.72
C CYS A 374 -19.53 -10.61 9.05
N ASP A 375 -18.20 -10.74 9.20
CA ASP A 375 -17.44 -11.82 8.57
C ASP A 375 -17.64 -13.19 9.22
N ARG A 376 -17.94 -13.23 10.52
CA ARG A 376 -18.27 -14.47 11.23
C ARG A 376 -19.57 -15.09 10.72
N ASP A 377 -20.52 -14.27 10.31
CA ASP A 377 -21.79 -14.69 9.72
C ASP A 377 -21.68 -15.20 8.27
N LEU A 378 -20.48 -15.15 7.70
CA LEU A 378 -20.14 -15.58 6.34
C LEU A 378 -19.16 -16.78 6.33
N ALA A 379 -18.84 -17.34 7.50
CA ALA A 379 -18.03 -18.55 7.59
C ALA A 379 -18.83 -19.78 7.12
N ILE A 380 -18.22 -20.66 6.31
CA ILE A 380 -18.90 -21.83 5.75
C ILE A 380 -18.78 -23.03 6.69
N ALA A 381 -17.55 -23.51 6.94
CA ALA A 381 -17.30 -24.71 7.73
C ALA A 381 -17.96 -24.71 9.13
N PRO A 382 -17.77 -23.70 10.00
CA PRO A 382 -18.37 -23.72 11.34
C PRO A 382 -19.90 -23.61 11.31
N LYS A 383 -20.48 -22.93 10.31
CA LYS A 383 -21.94 -22.80 10.20
C LYS A 383 -22.58 -24.09 9.72
N VAL A 384 -21.98 -24.76 8.73
CA VAL A 384 -22.43 -26.07 8.26
C VAL A 384 -22.32 -27.10 9.39
N ALA A 385 -21.25 -27.09 10.19
CA ALA A 385 -21.12 -27.97 11.35
C ALA A 385 -22.28 -27.76 12.36
N LEU A 386 -22.65 -26.51 12.66
CA LEU A 386 -23.79 -26.20 13.53
C LEU A 386 -25.13 -26.69 12.94
N MET A 387 -25.30 -26.57 11.61
CA MET A 387 -26.49 -27.08 10.92
C MET A 387 -26.59 -28.60 11.01
N VAL A 388 -25.48 -29.32 10.82
CA VAL A 388 -25.40 -30.78 11.00
C VAL A 388 -25.71 -31.18 12.44
N GLN A 389 -25.22 -30.43 13.43
CA GLN A 389 -25.55 -30.67 14.85
C GLN A 389 -27.04 -30.48 15.13
N THR A 390 -27.66 -29.44 14.57
CA THR A 390 -29.10 -29.19 14.69
C THR A 390 -29.90 -30.31 14.04
N PHE A 391 -29.51 -30.73 12.84
CA PHE A 391 -30.11 -31.86 12.13
C PHE A 391 -30.03 -33.16 12.94
N ARG A 392 -28.88 -33.46 13.55
CA ARG A 392 -28.70 -34.58 14.48
C ARG A 392 -29.71 -34.52 15.62
N GLN A 393 -29.81 -33.38 16.29
CA GLN A 393 -30.75 -33.20 17.41
C GLN A 393 -32.21 -33.43 16.99
N LYS A 394 -32.62 -32.90 15.83
CA LYS A 394 -33.98 -33.11 15.32
C LYS A 394 -34.29 -34.57 15.03
N LEU A 395 -33.38 -35.30 14.39
CA LEU A 395 -33.56 -36.73 14.12
C LEU A 395 -33.67 -37.56 15.41
N PHE A 396 -32.84 -37.28 16.42
CA PHE A 396 -32.96 -37.96 17.72
C PHE A 396 -34.24 -37.56 18.48
N ALA A 397 -34.70 -36.31 18.34
CA ALA A 397 -35.95 -35.87 18.93
C ALA A 397 -37.16 -36.56 18.29
N ALA A 398 -37.12 -36.79 16.98
CA ALA A 398 -38.16 -37.42 16.18
C ALA A 398 -38.08 -38.96 16.15
N ASN A 399 -37.02 -39.55 16.71
CA ASN A 399 -36.92 -40.99 16.93
C ASN A 399 -38.03 -41.45 17.89
N PRO A 400 -38.79 -42.50 17.55
CA PRO A 400 -39.84 -43.03 18.43
C PRO A 400 -39.31 -43.39 19.81
N GLU A 401 -40.15 -43.20 20.82
CA GLU A 401 -39.87 -43.64 22.18
C GLU A 401 -40.16 -45.14 22.30
N TRP A 402 -39.26 -45.95 21.74
CA TRP A 402 -39.40 -47.42 21.66
C TRP A 402 -39.58 -48.13 23.00
N LEU A 403 -39.26 -47.48 24.11
CA LEU A 403 -39.41 -48.00 25.47
C LEU A 403 -40.67 -47.46 26.19
N GLY A 404 -41.43 -46.59 25.54
CA GLY A 404 -42.68 -46.04 26.05
C GLY A 404 -43.85 -46.99 25.83
N GLN A 405 -44.90 -46.83 26.65
CA GLN A 405 -46.08 -47.71 26.65
C GLN A 405 -46.74 -47.79 25.26
N ASP A 406 -46.92 -46.65 24.59
CA ASP A 406 -47.60 -46.58 23.28
C ASP A 406 -46.90 -47.43 22.21
N MET A 407 -45.56 -47.38 22.15
CA MET A 407 -44.78 -48.17 21.20
C MET A 407 -44.74 -49.65 21.60
N ILE A 408 -44.77 -49.95 22.90
CA ILE A 408 -44.85 -51.33 23.39
C ILE A 408 -46.20 -51.95 23.00
N ASP A 409 -47.29 -51.21 23.15
CA ASP A 409 -48.63 -51.64 22.76
C ASP A 409 -48.70 -51.82 21.23
N GLU A 410 -48.11 -50.91 20.46
CA GLU A 410 -48.05 -51.04 19.00
C GLU A 410 -47.22 -52.26 18.54
N VAL A 411 -46.08 -52.53 19.19
CA VAL A 411 -45.28 -53.73 18.93
C VAL A 411 -46.07 -54.98 19.32
N THR A 412 -46.83 -54.93 20.43
CA THR A 412 -47.70 -56.01 20.89
C THR A 412 -48.77 -56.32 19.84
N ASP A 413 -49.53 -55.31 19.40
CA ASP A 413 -50.56 -55.43 18.36
C ASP A 413 -49.99 -55.99 17.05
N THR A 414 -48.80 -55.51 16.67
CA THR A 414 -48.09 -56.00 15.48
C THR A 414 -47.74 -57.49 15.65
N VAL A 415 -47.14 -57.89 16.78
CA VAL A 415 -46.81 -59.28 17.06
C VAL A 415 -48.07 -60.16 17.04
N GLU A 416 -49.16 -59.73 17.69
CA GLU A 416 -50.41 -60.48 17.75
C GLU A 416 -51.09 -60.65 16.38
N THR A 417 -51.01 -59.61 15.54
CA THR A 417 -51.54 -59.61 14.16
C THR A 417 -50.75 -60.54 13.24
N PHE A 418 -49.43 -60.61 13.39
CA PHE A 418 -48.56 -61.44 12.54
C PHE A 418 -48.44 -62.91 13.00
N VAL A 419 -48.80 -63.24 14.26
CA VAL A 419 -48.54 -64.54 14.90
C VAL A 419 -49.81 -65.37 15.14
N HIS A 420 -50.85 -65.23 14.32
CA HIS A 420 -51.98 -66.17 14.34
C HIS A 420 -51.57 -67.59 13.87
N GLY A 421 -51.04 -68.42 14.78
CA GLY A 421 -50.88 -69.87 14.59
C GLY A 421 -49.51 -70.50 14.90
N TYR A 422 -48.52 -69.79 15.45
CA TYR A 422 -47.20 -70.38 15.79
C TYR A 422 -46.92 -70.35 17.30
N THR A 423 -46.42 -71.46 17.84
CA THR A 423 -46.08 -71.66 19.26
C THR A 423 -44.88 -70.82 19.70
N VAL A 424 -44.78 -70.60 21.03
CA VAL A 424 -43.76 -69.81 21.76
C VAL A 424 -42.31 -70.17 21.37
N ASP A 425 -42.07 -71.37 20.87
CA ASP A 425 -40.74 -71.85 20.45
C ASP A 425 -40.22 -71.23 19.13
N ASN A 426 -41.08 -70.55 18.35
CA ASN A 426 -40.72 -69.83 17.12
C ASN A 426 -40.76 -68.29 17.25
N LEU A 427 -40.87 -67.77 18.48
CA LEU A 427 -40.86 -66.33 18.75
C LEU A 427 -39.45 -65.76 18.57
N THR A 428 -39.18 -65.22 17.39
CA THR A 428 -38.40 -63.99 17.15
C THR A 428 -38.28 -63.81 15.64
N GLY A 429 -39.38 -63.42 14.99
CA GLY A 429 -39.37 -63.14 13.56
C GLY A 429 -38.63 -61.84 13.28
N PRO A 430 -37.51 -61.84 12.51
CA PRO A 430 -36.89 -60.61 12.00
C PRO A 430 -37.87 -59.72 11.21
N GLN A 431 -39.00 -60.29 10.78
CA GLN A 431 -40.00 -59.62 9.97
C GLN A 431 -40.77 -58.50 10.69
N VAL A 432 -41.12 -58.67 11.99
CA VAL A 432 -41.80 -57.62 12.77
C VAL A 432 -40.87 -56.42 12.92
N PHE A 433 -39.61 -56.68 13.27
CA PHE A 433 -38.55 -55.69 13.35
C PHE A 433 -38.36 -54.95 12.02
N ILE A 434 -38.23 -55.69 10.91
CA ILE A 434 -38.04 -55.12 9.57
C ILE A 434 -39.24 -54.27 9.15
N ASN A 435 -40.47 -54.70 9.44
CA ASN A 435 -41.68 -53.99 9.03
C ASN A 435 -41.86 -52.68 9.81
N LEU A 436 -41.62 -52.67 11.13
CA LEU A 436 -41.73 -51.46 11.94
C LEU A 436 -40.66 -50.42 11.56
N VAL A 437 -39.41 -50.85 11.34
CA VAL A 437 -38.35 -49.97 10.85
C VAL A 437 -38.70 -49.42 9.47
N LYS A 438 -39.22 -50.26 8.56
CA LYS A 438 -39.63 -49.81 7.22
C LYS A 438 -40.76 -48.79 7.27
N ARG A 439 -41.81 -49.04 8.06
CA ARG A 439 -42.93 -48.11 8.17
C ARG A 439 -42.46 -46.74 8.67
N ILE A 440 -41.76 -46.70 9.80
CA ILE A 440 -41.39 -45.44 10.46
C ILE A 440 -40.32 -44.66 9.69
N PHE A 441 -39.32 -45.34 9.11
CA PHE A 441 -38.18 -44.64 8.48
C PHE A 441 -38.31 -44.52 6.96
N VAL A 442 -39.19 -45.29 6.31
CA VAL A 442 -39.42 -45.24 4.84
C VAL A 442 -40.80 -44.72 4.50
N GLU A 443 -41.86 -45.28 5.08
CA GLU A 443 -43.23 -44.92 4.71
C GLU A 443 -43.64 -43.58 5.33
N ASP A 444 -43.27 -43.35 6.60
CA ASP A 444 -43.50 -42.08 7.30
C ASP A 444 -42.43 -41.02 6.97
N GLY A 445 -41.37 -41.40 6.23
CA GLY A 445 -40.43 -40.47 5.62
C GLY A 445 -39.52 -39.68 6.58
N LEU A 446 -39.36 -40.13 7.83
CA LEU A 446 -38.65 -39.41 8.89
C LEU A 446 -37.26 -38.88 8.46
N LEU A 447 -36.47 -39.72 7.79
CA LEU A 447 -35.10 -39.37 7.37
C LEU A 447 -35.07 -38.37 6.20
N GLN A 448 -36.05 -38.45 5.30
CA GLN A 448 -36.09 -37.65 4.07
C GLN A 448 -36.46 -36.19 4.39
N GLY A 449 -37.46 -35.99 5.25
CA GLY A 449 -37.92 -34.65 5.64
C GLY A 449 -36.81 -33.82 6.32
N GLU A 450 -36.12 -34.42 7.28
CA GLU A 450 -35.08 -33.71 8.04
C GLU A 450 -33.80 -33.43 7.23
N VAL A 451 -33.44 -34.33 6.30
CA VAL A 451 -32.29 -34.06 5.40
C VAL A 451 -32.62 -32.98 4.38
N ALA A 452 -33.85 -32.93 3.87
CA ALA A 452 -34.26 -31.85 2.98
C ALA A 452 -34.14 -30.47 3.67
N ASP A 453 -34.53 -30.35 4.95
CA ASP A 453 -34.34 -29.12 5.73
C ASP A 453 -32.85 -28.78 5.95
N LEU A 454 -31.99 -29.78 6.20
CA LEU A 454 -30.54 -29.56 6.29
C LEU A 454 -29.98 -28.99 4.98
N ILE A 455 -30.30 -29.63 3.85
CA ILE A 455 -29.82 -29.24 2.53
C ILE A 455 -30.28 -27.82 2.17
N ASP A 456 -31.56 -27.50 2.41
CA ASP A 456 -32.11 -26.16 2.14
C ASP A 456 -31.42 -25.07 2.98
N ARG A 457 -31.15 -25.33 4.27
CA ARG A 457 -30.41 -24.40 5.13
C ARG A 457 -28.98 -24.17 4.65
N VAL A 458 -28.29 -25.24 4.23
CA VAL A 458 -26.93 -25.14 3.69
C VAL A 458 -26.95 -24.35 2.38
N ALA A 459 -27.87 -24.63 1.46
CA ALA A 459 -28.02 -23.90 0.19
C ALA A 459 -28.22 -22.40 0.42
N LYS A 460 -29.15 -22.00 1.31
CA LYS A 460 -29.40 -20.59 1.65
C LYS A 460 -28.17 -19.89 2.20
N HIS A 461 -27.41 -20.56 3.06
CA HIS A 461 -26.18 -19.98 3.63
C HIS A 461 -25.09 -19.82 2.57
N LEU A 462 -24.89 -20.83 1.72
CA LEU A 462 -23.93 -20.74 0.61
C LEU A 462 -24.29 -19.62 -0.36
N GLY A 463 -25.57 -19.46 -0.70
CA GLY A 463 -26.05 -18.34 -1.53
C GLY A 463 -25.73 -16.98 -0.93
N LYS A 464 -25.97 -16.80 0.38
CA LYS A 464 -25.60 -15.57 1.10
C LYS A 464 -24.09 -15.28 0.99
N VAL A 465 -23.24 -16.29 1.17
CA VAL A 465 -21.78 -16.12 1.10
C VAL A 465 -21.34 -15.76 -0.31
N VAL A 466 -21.81 -16.50 -1.33
CA VAL A 466 -21.44 -16.25 -2.72
C VAL A 466 -21.89 -14.87 -3.18
N TYR A 467 -23.10 -14.43 -2.80
CA TYR A 467 -23.59 -13.09 -3.13
C TYR A 467 -22.70 -11.99 -2.54
N HIS A 468 -22.30 -12.13 -1.27
CA HIS A 468 -21.40 -11.18 -0.62
C HIS A 468 -20.04 -11.10 -1.32
N LEU A 469 -19.46 -12.25 -1.71
CA LEU A 469 -18.19 -12.29 -2.43
C LEU A 469 -18.28 -11.64 -3.81
N ILE A 470 -19.41 -11.83 -4.51
CA ILE A 470 -19.67 -11.18 -5.79
C ILE A 470 -19.74 -9.66 -5.60
N GLU A 471 -20.50 -9.17 -4.61
CA GLU A 471 -20.55 -7.73 -4.32
C GLU A 471 -19.15 -7.19 -4.01
N GLN A 472 -18.41 -7.82 -3.09
CA GLN A 472 -17.09 -7.36 -2.66
C GLN A 472 -16.06 -7.28 -3.81
N HIS A 473 -16.09 -8.23 -4.75
CA HIS A 473 -15.07 -8.34 -5.80
C HIS A 473 -15.51 -7.83 -7.17
N ALA A 474 -16.80 -7.63 -7.41
CA ALA A 474 -17.36 -7.15 -8.67
C ALA A 474 -18.06 -5.77 -8.58
N ASP A 475 -18.07 -5.09 -7.43
CA ASP A 475 -18.77 -3.81 -7.18
C ASP A 475 -18.48 -2.70 -8.22
N LEU A 476 -17.26 -2.67 -8.75
CA LEU A 476 -16.87 -1.69 -9.76
C LEU A 476 -17.53 -1.92 -11.13
N ASN A 477 -18.26 -3.04 -11.31
CA ASN A 477 -19.02 -3.36 -12.51
C ASN A 477 -20.34 -4.10 -12.18
N ASN A 478 -21.39 -3.32 -11.92
CA ASN A 478 -22.76 -3.79 -11.63
C ASN A 478 -23.30 -4.83 -12.63
N VAL A 479 -22.90 -4.77 -13.91
CA VAL A 479 -23.35 -5.72 -14.95
C VAL A 479 -22.72 -7.10 -14.72
N VAL A 480 -21.42 -7.14 -14.40
CA VAL A 480 -20.72 -8.40 -14.07
C VAL A 480 -21.31 -9.00 -12.80
N ALA A 481 -21.49 -8.20 -11.74
CA ALA A 481 -22.05 -8.67 -10.47
C ALA A 481 -23.43 -9.33 -10.66
N ALA A 482 -24.34 -8.69 -11.38
CA ALA A 482 -25.68 -9.23 -11.64
C ALA A 482 -25.66 -10.55 -12.44
N ARG A 483 -24.76 -10.67 -13.42
CA ARG A 483 -24.64 -11.89 -14.24
C ARG A 483 -24.00 -13.05 -13.49
N LEU A 484 -23.00 -12.78 -12.65
CA LEU A 484 -22.41 -13.79 -11.78
C LEU A 484 -23.43 -14.32 -10.77
N ALA A 485 -24.23 -13.43 -10.16
CA ALA A 485 -25.24 -13.80 -9.18
C ALA A 485 -26.31 -14.75 -9.76
N LEU A 486 -26.89 -14.40 -10.92
CA LEU A 486 -27.85 -15.27 -11.61
C LEU A 486 -27.31 -16.68 -11.87
N LYS A 487 -26.01 -16.78 -12.19
CA LYS A 487 -25.37 -18.07 -12.46
C LYS A 487 -24.95 -18.82 -11.21
N ALA A 488 -24.70 -18.11 -10.11
CA ALA A 488 -24.49 -18.74 -8.82
C ALA A 488 -25.75 -19.47 -8.34
N ASP A 489 -26.92 -18.85 -8.50
CA ASP A 489 -28.20 -19.48 -8.14
C ASP A 489 -28.42 -20.78 -8.93
N ASP A 490 -28.24 -20.75 -10.26
CA ASP A 490 -28.32 -21.94 -11.13
C ASP A 490 -27.40 -23.08 -10.65
N VAL A 491 -26.19 -22.76 -10.18
CA VAL A 491 -25.20 -23.75 -9.68
C VAL A 491 -25.66 -24.32 -8.34
N ILE A 492 -26.04 -23.46 -7.40
CA ILE A 492 -26.47 -23.86 -6.06
C ILE A 492 -27.70 -24.78 -6.16
N ASP A 493 -28.67 -24.48 -7.03
CA ASP A 493 -29.86 -25.32 -7.24
C ASP A 493 -29.51 -26.71 -7.80
N ARG A 494 -28.53 -26.79 -8.71
CA ARG A 494 -28.04 -28.07 -9.24
C ARG A 494 -27.34 -28.90 -8.15
N LEU A 495 -26.48 -28.29 -7.35
CA LEU A 495 -25.78 -28.97 -6.25
C LEU A 495 -26.75 -29.43 -5.17
N THR A 496 -27.74 -28.59 -4.84
CA THR A 496 -28.85 -28.91 -3.94
C THR A 496 -29.61 -30.14 -4.44
N SER A 497 -30.02 -30.15 -5.71
CA SER A 497 -30.73 -31.28 -6.32
C SER A 497 -29.91 -32.58 -6.30
N LYS A 498 -28.59 -32.48 -6.54
CA LYS A 498 -27.66 -33.62 -6.52
C LYS A 498 -27.51 -34.18 -5.09
N ALA A 499 -27.29 -33.31 -4.10
CA ALA A 499 -27.19 -33.69 -2.70
C ALA A 499 -28.48 -34.36 -2.19
N THR A 500 -29.65 -33.80 -2.54
CA THR A 500 -30.95 -34.38 -2.20
C THR A 500 -31.11 -35.78 -2.78
N GLY A 501 -30.81 -35.96 -4.07
CA GLY A 501 -30.92 -37.27 -4.73
C GLY A 501 -30.06 -38.36 -4.07
N PHE A 502 -28.82 -38.04 -3.69
CA PHE A 502 -27.94 -38.99 -2.98
C PHE A 502 -28.38 -39.27 -1.55
N CYS A 503 -28.80 -38.24 -0.81
CA CYS A 503 -29.27 -38.42 0.56
C CYS A 503 -30.60 -39.20 0.62
N ASP A 504 -31.50 -38.98 -0.34
CA ASP A 504 -32.72 -39.77 -0.49
C ASP A 504 -32.42 -41.23 -0.81
N ALA A 505 -31.44 -41.48 -1.69
CA ALA A 505 -30.98 -42.84 -1.98
C ALA A 505 -30.36 -43.50 -0.73
N LEU A 506 -29.58 -42.76 0.05
CA LEU A 506 -29.00 -43.21 1.31
C LEU A 506 -30.10 -43.55 2.34
N ALA A 507 -31.10 -42.69 2.50
CA ALA A 507 -32.23 -42.92 3.41
C ALA A 507 -32.98 -44.21 3.05
N ARG A 508 -33.25 -44.42 1.77
CA ARG A 508 -33.87 -45.67 1.28
C ARG A 508 -32.97 -46.90 1.48
N ALA A 509 -31.66 -46.77 1.28
CA ALA A 509 -30.71 -47.88 1.43
C ALA A 509 -30.54 -48.32 2.89
N GLN A 510 -30.49 -47.38 3.84
CA GLN A 510 -30.39 -47.66 5.27
C GLN A 510 -31.60 -48.47 5.79
N ALA A 511 -32.78 -48.25 5.20
CA ALA A 511 -33.98 -48.97 5.61
C ALA A 511 -34.11 -50.39 5.03
N VAL A 512 -33.32 -50.75 4.01
CA VAL A 512 -33.35 -52.08 3.38
C VAL A 512 -32.21 -52.99 3.85
N THR A 513 -31.13 -52.40 4.40
CA THR A 513 -29.93 -53.12 4.86
C THR A 513 -30.08 -53.71 6.26
N SER A 514 -31.15 -54.48 6.48
CA SER A 514 -31.30 -55.27 7.70
C SER A 514 -30.33 -56.46 7.71
N THR A 515 -29.51 -56.57 8.78
CA THR A 515 -28.92 -57.80 9.39
C THR A 515 -27.39 -58.07 9.39
N THR A 516 -26.48 -57.20 8.94
CA THR A 516 -25.02 -57.50 9.02
C THR A 516 -24.17 -56.53 9.85
N HIS A 517 -24.77 -55.70 10.71
CA HIS A 517 -23.96 -54.86 11.60
C HIS A 517 -23.28 -55.73 12.67
N GLY A 518 -21.99 -56.01 12.51
CA GLY A 518 -21.20 -56.85 13.42
C GLY A 518 -21.31 -56.41 14.89
N ALA A 519 -21.41 -55.11 15.16
CA ALA A 519 -21.59 -54.61 16.52
C ALA A 519 -22.96 -54.95 17.13
N TYR A 520 -24.03 -54.97 16.33
CA TYR A 520 -25.37 -55.39 16.77
C TYR A 520 -25.38 -56.88 17.07
N MET A 521 -24.84 -57.70 16.16
CA MET A 521 -24.79 -59.15 16.32
C MET A 521 -23.90 -59.56 17.50
N VAL A 522 -22.78 -58.88 17.77
CA VAL A 522 -21.94 -59.16 18.95
C VAL A 522 -22.67 -58.82 20.25
N LYS A 523 -23.33 -57.66 20.33
CA LYS A 523 -24.13 -57.27 21.51
C LYS A 523 -25.32 -58.20 21.74
N LEU A 524 -26.04 -58.55 20.68
CA LEU A 524 -27.17 -59.49 20.72
C LEU A 524 -26.73 -60.93 21.05
N THR A 525 -25.56 -61.36 20.58
CA THR A 525 -25.01 -62.70 20.88
C THR A 525 -24.48 -62.80 22.31
N GLN A 526 -23.87 -61.73 22.84
CA GLN A 526 -23.55 -61.63 24.26
C GLN A 526 -24.81 -61.66 25.12
N PHE A 527 -25.86 -60.93 24.70
CA PHE A 527 -27.18 -60.90 25.33
C PHE A 527 -27.85 -62.30 25.38
N ARG A 528 -27.88 -63.02 24.26
CA ARG A 528 -28.46 -64.38 24.18
C ARG A 528 -27.70 -65.42 25.00
N LYS A 529 -26.38 -65.30 25.15
CA LYS A 529 -25.56 -66.23 25.94
C LYS A 529 -25.83 -66.15 27.45
N SER A 530 -26.34 -65.03 27.95
CA SER A 530 -26.68 -64.82 29.38
C SER A 530 -28.12 -65.18 29.76
N TRP A 531 -28.95 -65.63 28.80
CA TRP A 531 -30.41 -65.72 28.94
C TRP A 531 -30.93 -67.00 29.63
N VAL A 532 -30.11 -68.04 29.74
CA VAL A 532 -30.59 -69.41 30.06
C VAL A 532 -30.81 -69.70 31.57
N GLN A 533 -30.51 -68.78 32.51
CA GLN A 533 -30.61 -69.08 33.95
C GLN A 533 -31.34 -68.09 34.88
N GLU A 534 -31.51 -66.79 34.57
CA GLU A 534 -32.01 -65.79 35.55
C GLU A 534 -32.88 -64.64 34.94
N GLY A 535 -33.50 -64.88 33.78
CA GLY A 535 -34.09 -63.93 32.80
C GLY A 535 -34.48 -62.49 33.18
N ALA A 536 -35.20 -62.22 34.28
CA ALA A 536 -35.74 -60.89 34.56
C ALA A 536 -34.75 -59.92 35.25
N GLN A 537 -33.93 -60.42 36.18
CA GLN A 537 -33.02 -59.59 36.99
C GLN A 537 -31.80 -59.14 36.19
N ARG A 538 -31.34 -59.99 35.26
CA ARG A 538 -30.20 -59.71 34.37
C ARG A 538 -30.55 -58.73 33.25
N LEU A 539 -31.79 -58.76 32.72
CA LEU A 539 -32.25 -57.82 31.70
C LEU A 539 -32.12 -56.38 32.22
N GLN A 540 -32.50 -56.17 33.48
CA GLN A 540 -32.40 -54.88 34.16
C GLN A 540 -30.95 -54.40 34.34
N GLU A 541 -30.02 -55.27 34.74
CA GLU A 541 -28.59 -54.93 34.89
C GLU A 541 -27.89 -54.67 33.54
N ILE A 542 -28.27 -55.41 32.50
CA ILE A 542 -27.67 -55.30 31.17
C ILE A 542 -28.18 -54.08 30.43
N LEU A 543 -29.49 -53.78 30.52
CA LEU A 543 -30.04 -52.55 29.97
C LEU A 543 -29.37 -51.31 30.60
N MET A 544 -29.08 -51.34 31.91
CA MET A 544 -28.30 -50.29 32.59
C MET A 544 -26.86 -50.18 32.05
N HIS A 545 -26.27 -51.28 31.58
CA HIS A 545 -24.92 -51.32 30.99
C HIS A 545 -24.86 -50.96 29.50
N VAL A 546 -25.88 -51.32 28.72
CA VAL A 546 -25.98 -51.05 27.27
C VAL A 546 -26.36 -49.58 27.01
N LEU A 547 -27.12 -49.00 27.93
CA LEU A 547 -27.62 -47.63 27.87
C LEU A 547 -26.79 -46.65 28.73
N SER A 548 -25.79 -47.13 29.47
CA SER A 548 -24.81 -46.25 30.13
C SER A 548 -23.87 -45.62 29.09
N PRO A 549 -23.64 -44.30 29.15
CA PRO A 549 -22.78 -43.59 28.21
C PRO A 549 -21.30 -43.88 28.52
N GLY A 550 -20.80 -45.01 28.03
CA GLY A 550 -19.41 -45.42 28.20
C GLY A 550 -18.92 -46.20 26.99
N GLY A 551 -18.55 -45.49 25.92
CA GLY A 551 -17.98 -46.13 24.73
C GLY A 551 -17.68 -45.24 23.52
N TYR A 552 -18.10 -43.97 23.51
CA TYR A 552 -17.74 -43.02 22.46
C TYR A 552 -17.07 -41.80 23.08
N GLY A 553 -16.00 -41.34 22.42
CA GLY A 553 -15.08 -40.32 22.92
C GLY A 553 -15.74 -39.00 23.34
N GLU A 554 -15.02 -38.29 24.20
CA GLU A 554 -15.38 -37.01 24.81
C GLU A 554 -15.92 -35.99 23.78
N GLY A 555 -17.18 -35.61 23.97
CA GLY A 555 -17.87 -34.49 23.32
C GLY A 555 -19.01 -34.02 24.26
N PRO A 556 -19.39 -32.73 24.24
CA PRO A 556 -19.97 -32.05 25.39
C PRO A 556 -21.36 -32.55 25.79
N SER A 557 -21.56 -32.48 27.10
CA SER A 557 -22.61 -33.04 27.94
C SER A 557 -24.00 -32.41 27.75
N ASP A 558 -24.71 -32.77 26.68
CA ASP A 558 -26.15 -32.49 26.53
C ASP A 558 -26.89 -33.62 25.79
N ALA A 559 -26.57 -34.88 26.10
CA ALA A 559 -27.40 -36.01 25.70
C ALA A 559 -28.63 -36.05 26.60
N SER A 560 -29.75 -35.54 26.06
CA SER A 560 -31.09 -35.64 26.64
C SER A 560 -31.41 -37.05 27.14
N GLU A 561 -32.20 -37.11 28.20
CA GLU A 561 -32.65 -38.27 28.98
C GLU A 561 -33.24 -39.46 28.19
N LYS A 562 -33.39 -39.35 26.85
CA LYS A 562 -34.04 -40.34 25.99
C LYS A 562 -33.25 -41.63 25.75
N GLY A 563 -31.98 -41.69 26.15
CA GLY A 563 -31.17 -42.92 26.11
C GLY A 563 -31.19 -43.72 27.41
N ALA A 564 -31.71 -43.16 28.51
CA ALA A 564 -31.78 -43.86 29.79
C ALA A 564 -33.03 -44.76 29.84
N LEU A 565 -32.96 -45.87 30.57
CA LEU A 565 -34.15 -46.65 30.86
C LEU A 565 -35.16 -45.79 31.59
N THR A 566 -36.38 -45.65 31.05
CA THR A 566 -37.45 -44.95 31.76
C THR A 566 -37.79 -45.73 33.04
N PRO A 567 -38.06 -45.04 34.17
CA PRO A 567 -38.46 -45.71 35.41
C PRO A 567 -39.68 -46.62 35.22
N GLU A 568 -40.57 -46.26 34.29
CA GLU A 568 -41.74 -47.03 33.88
C GLU A 568 -41.34 -48.32 33.18
N PHE A 569 -40.44 -48.29 32.19
CA PHE A 569 -39.94 -49.49 31.52
C PHE A 569 -39.22 -50.44 32.50
N VAL A 570 -38.43 -49.90 33.43
CA VAL A 570 -37.79 -50.68 34.50
C VAL A 570 -38.83 -51.34 35.41
N ALA A 571 -39.92 -50.65 35.73
CA ALA A 571 -41.02 -51.20 36.52
C ALA A 571 -41.76 -52.31 35.76
N MET A 572 -41.98 -52.16 34.44
CA MET A 572 -42.61 -53.17 33.58
C MET A 572 -41.75 -54.44 33.48
N VAL A 573 -40.44 -54.31 33.28
CA VAL A 573 -39.50 -55.44 33.26
C VAL A 573 -39.52 -56.20 34.59
N LYS A 574 -39.59 -55.48 35.73
CA LYS A 574 -39.72 -56.10 37.06
C LYS A 574 -41.06 -56.78 37.29
N ALA A 575 -42.14 -56.27 36.68
CA ALA A 575 -43.51 -56.75 36.84
C ALA A 575 -43.91 -57.89 35.89
N ALA A 576 -43.03 -58.32 34.98
CA ALA A 576 -43.26 -59.38 34.01
C ALA A 576 -43.00 -60.88 34.42
N PRO A 577 -42.89 -61.35 35.69
CA PRO A 577 -42.27 -62.66 35.98
C PRO A 577 -42.98 -63.97 35.55
N ALA A 578 -43.96 -64.01 34.66
CA ALA A 578 -44.66 -65.27 34.33
C ALA A 578 -45.16 -65.46 32.89
N GLU A 579 -45.05 -64.48 31.98
CA GLU A 579 -45.55 -64.61 30.61
C GLU A 579 -44.42 -64.46 29.57
N PRO A 580 -43.97 -65.56 28.92
CA PRO A 580 -42.88 -65.55 27.93
C PRO A 580 -43.10 -64.59 26.75
N GLN A 581 -44.36 -64.34 26.36
CA GLN A 581 -44.71 -63.44 25.26
C GLN A 581 -44.43 -61.96 25.58
N LYS A 582 -44.74 -61.50 26.80
CA LYS A 582 -44.49 -60.11 27.22
C LYS A 582 -42.99 -59.79 27.30
N LEU A 583 -42.18 -60.75 27.75
CA LEU A 583 -40.72 -60.60 27.77
C LEU A 583 -40.14 -60.51 26.35
N ALA A 584 -40.67 -61.28 25.39
CA ALA A 584 -40.23 -61.23 23.99
C ALA A 584 -40.58 -59.87 23.32
N ILE A 585 -41.73 -59.28 23.64
CA ILE A 585 -42.11 -57.95 23.16
C ILE A 585 -41.16 -56.87 23.69
N LEU A 586 -40.87 -56.88 24.99
CA LEU A 586 -39.93 -55.93 25.60
C LEU A 586 -38.50 -56.08 25.03
N GLU A 587 -38.07 -57.28 24.65
CA GLU A 587 -36.80 -57.53 23.95
C GLU A 587 -36.78 -56.92 22.53
N ILE A 588 -37.89 -57.01 21.79
CA ILE A 588 -38.03 -56.40 20.46
C ILE A 588 -37.96 -54.87 20.57
N CYS A 589 -38.67 -54.28 21.54
CA CYS A 589 -38.62 -52.84 21.82
C CYS A 589 -37.21 -52.33 22.15
N ALA A 590 -36.49 -53.03 23.04
CA ALA A 590 -35.12 -52.69 23.38
C ALA A 590 -34.16 -52.82 22.18
N SER A 591 -34.35 -53.86 21.35
CA SER A 591 -33.56 -54.08 20.14
C SER A 591 -33.81 -52.98 19.08
N LEU A 592 -35.06 -52.55 18.91
CA LEU A 592 -35.45 -51.46 18.02
C LEU A 592 -34.86 -50.13 18.50
N HIS A 593 -34.95 -49.82 19.79
CA HIS A 593 -34.36 -48.61 20.39
C HIS A 593 -32.87 -48.47 20.08
N VAL A 594 -32.08 -49.53 20.32
CA VAL A 594 -30.64 -49.53 20.08
C VAL A 594 -30.32 -49.51 18.58
N TYR A 595 -31.09 -50.23 17.77
CA TYR A 595 -30.88 -50.27 16.33
C TYR A 595 -31.13 -48.90 15.67
N THR A 596 -32.27 -48.27 15.95
CA THR A 596 -32.62 -46.99 15.34
C THR A 596 -31.69 -45.87 15.79
N GLY A 597 -31.23 -45.88 17.05
CA GLY A 597 -30.22 -44.94 17.53
C GLY A 597 -28.90 -45.04 16.74
N ASN A 598 -28.39 -46.26 16.52
CA ASN A 598 -27.17 -46.46 15.72
C ASN A 598 -27.37 -46.13 14.23
N MET A 599 -28.55 -46.46 13.69
CA MET A 599 -28.90 -46.15 12.30
C MET A 599 -28.96 -44.64 12.07
N ILE A 600 -29.57 -43.88 13.00
CA ILE A 600 -29.64 -42.42 12.94
C ILE A 600 -28.22 -41.82 13.00
N GLU A 601 -27.36 -42.28 13.91
CA GLU A 601 -25.99 -41.75 14.01
C GLU A 601 -25.18 -42.03 12.72
N GLY A 602 -25.25 -43.26 12.19
CA GLY A 602 -24.60 -43.60 10.93
C GLY A 602 -25.16 -42.83 9.72
N PHE A 603 -26.47 -42.56 9.72
CA PHE A 603 -27.11 -41.74 8.70
C PHE A 603 -26.66 -40.28 8.79
N VAL A 604 -26.60 -39.70 9.99
CA VAL A 604 -26.14 -38.33 10.23
C VAL A 604 -24.71 -38.15 9.73
N GLU A 605 -23.80 -39.07 10.07
CA GLU A 605 -22.40 -39.00 9.64
C GLU A 605 -22.27 -39.07 8.12
N MET A 606 -23.02 -39.97 7.48
CA MET A 606 -22.96 -40.16 6.03
C MET A 606 -23.63 -39.00 5.26
N ALA A 607 -24.78 -38.51 5.74
CA ALA A 607 -25.46 -37.34 5.18
C ALA A 607 -24.58 -36.09 5.29
N ALA A 608 -23.91 -35.87 6.42
CA ALA A 608 -22.96 -34.78 6.59
C ALA A 608 -21.80 -34.85 5.59
N LYS A 609 -21.25 -36.04 5.34
CA LYS A 609 -20.19 -36.25 4.33
C LYS A 609 -20.69 -35.94 2.92
N LEU A 610 -21.89 -36.38 2.57
CA LEU A 610 -22.49 -36.13 1.24
C LEU A 610 -22.77 -34.64 1.02
N VAL A 611 -23.34 -33.96 2.02
CA VAL A 611 -23.60 -32.51 1.98
C VAL A 611 -22.28 -31.75 1.86
N LYS A 612 -21.26 -32.10 2.65
CA LYS A 612 -19.93 -31.48 2.55
C LYS A 612 -19.33 -31.65 1.16
N PHE A 613 -19.32 -32.88 0.64
CA PHE A 613 -18.74 -33.17 -0.66
C PHE A 613 -19.48 -32.41 -1.79
N TYR A 614 -20.79 -32.62 -1.93
CA TYR A 614 -21.53 -32.09 -3.08
C TYR A 614 -21.88 -30.61 -2.99
N MET A 615 -22.06 -30.05 -1.79
CA MET A 615 -22.49 -28.64 -1.66
C MET A 615 -21.36 -27.70 -1.27
N VAL A 616 -20.32 -28.16 -0.58
CA VAL A 616 -19.26 -27.28 -0.06
C VAL A 616 -17.97 -27.44 -0.85
N GLU A 617 -17.49 -28.67 -1.06
CA GLU A 617 -16.21 -28.92 -1.74
C GLU A 617 -16.31 -28.71 -3.26
N GLU A 618 -17.43 -29.09 -3.88
CA GLU A 618 -17.66 -28.91 -5.33
C GLU A 618 -18.08 -27.48 -5.73
N LEU A 619 -18.50 -26.64 -4.78
CA LEU A 619 -19.10 -25.33 -5.07
C LEU A 619 -18.16 -24.41 -5.86
N GLY A 620 -16.90 -24.29 -5.45
CA GLY A 620 -15.94 -23.40 -6.12
C GLY A 620 -15.67 -23.83 -7.56
N ASN A 621 -15.48 -25.13 -7.78
CA ASN A 621 -15.22 -25.70 -9.11
C ASN A 621 -16.40 -25.48 -10.06
N GLU A 622 -17.62 -25.77 -9.60
CA GLU A 622 -18.85 -25.66 -10.40
C GLU A 622 -19.22 -24.21 -10.72
N LEU A 623 -19.00 -23.27 -9.77
CA LEU A 623 -19.14 -21.84 -10.02
C LEU A 623 -18.15 -21.37 -11.08
N GLN A 624 -16.87 -21.75 -10.94
CA GLN A 624 -15.82 -21.34 -11.87
C GLN A 624 -16.05 -21.88 -13.27
N GLU A 625 -16.46 -23.16 -13.41
CA GLU A 625 -16.79 -23.75 -14.70
C GLU A 625 -18.02 -23.08 -15.34
N SER A 626 -19.09 -22.90 -14.57
CA SER A 626 -20.33 -22.26 -15.05
C SER A 626 -20.08 -20.82 -15.49
N TRP A 627 -19.37 -20.01 -14.70
CA TRP A 627 -19.06 -18.63 -15.06
C TRP A 627 -18.17 -18.54 -16.30
N ARG A 628 -17.17 -19.41 -16.44
CA ARG A 628 -16.29 -19.41 -17.62
C ARG A 628 -17.01 -19.85 -18.90
N MET A 629 -17.85 -20.87 -18.82
CA MET A 629 -18.61 -21.39 -19.96
C MET A 629 -19.68 -20.40 -20.43
N ASP A 630 -20.45 -19.84 -19.50
CA ASP A 630 -21.63 -19.04 -19.86
C ASP A 630 -21.33 -17.57 -20.12
N LEU A 631 -20.33 -17.01 -19.42
CA LEU A 631 -20.03 -15.57 -19.40
C LEU A 631 -18.65 -15.24 -20.02
N GLY A 632 -17.81 -16.25 -20.31
CA GLY A 632 -16.50 -16.08 -20.92
C GLY A 632 -16.51 -15.94 -22.44
N GLY A 633 -15.32 -15.72 -23.01
CA GLY A 633 -15.10 -15.71 -24.46
C GLY A 633 -15.82 -14.57 -25.19
N SER A 634 -16.56 -14.90 -26.24
CA SER A 634 -17.19 -13.91 -27.15
C SER A 634 -18.25 -13.04 -26.48
N LYS A 635 -18.75 -13.38 -25.29
CA LYS A 635 -19.76 -12.61 -24.55
C LYS A 635 -19.18 -11.56 -23.60
N LEU A 636 -17.86 -11.51 -23.44
CA LEU A 636 -17.19 -10.57 -22.52
C LEU A 636 -17.50 -9.11 -22.85
N HIS A 637 -17.69 -8.77 -24.13
CA HIS A 637 -18.03 -7.42 -24.56
C HIS A 637 -19.39 -6.93 -24.02
N GLU A 638 -20.33 -7.84 -23.72
CA GLU A 638 -21.62 -7.51 -23.10
C GLU A 638 -21.49 -7.20 -21.61
N LEU A 639 -20.45 -7.73 -20.97
CA LEU A 639 -20.15 -7.54 -19.54
C LEU A 639 -19.36 -6.26 -19.26
N PHE A 640 -18.65 -5.74 -20.27
CA PHE A 640 -17.81 -4.54 -20.16
C PHE A 640 -18.18 -3.51 -21.25
N PRO A 641 -19.34 -2.84 -21.14
CA PRO A 641 -19.74 -1.82 -22.09
C PRO A 641 -18.76 -0.63 -22.09
N LYS A 642 -18.46 -0.09 -23.28
CA LYS A 642 -17.55 1.06 -23.44
C LYS A 642 -18.17 2.34 -22.88
N ASP A 643 -17.66 2.82 -21.75
CA ASP A 643 -18.00 4.14 -21.21
C ASP A 643 -16.99 5.21 -21.69
N VAL A 644 -17.42 6.00 -22.67
CA VAL A 644 -16.62 7.08 -23.27
C VAL A 644 -16.22 8.15 -22.24
N ARG A 645 -17.03 8.41 -21.23
CA ARG A 645 -16.74 9.44 -20.21
C ARG A 645 -15.65 8.96 -19.25
N LEU A 646 -15.70 7.69 -18.84
CA LEU A 646 -14.65 7.08 -18.03
C LEU A 646 -13.31 7.04 -18.77
N VAL A 647 -13.32 6.73 -20.07
CA VAL A 647 -12.12 6.77 -20.93
C VAL A 647 -11.50 8.18 -20.93
N GLN A 648 -12.31 9.19 -21.28
CA GLN A 648 -11.86 10.58 -21.33
C GLN A 648 -11.31 11.07 -19.99
N ARG A 649 -11.94 10.68 -18.86
CA ARG A 649 -11.47 11.05 -17.52
C ARG A 649 -10.14 10.39 -17.17
N ARG A 650 -9.97 9.09 -17.45
CA ARG A 650 -8.71 8.37 -17.20
C ARG A 650 -7.58 8.94 -18.04
N ASP A 651 -7.81 9.19 -19.32
CA ASP A 651 -6.81 9.77 -20.23
C ASP A 651 -6.39 11.17 -19.78
N HIS A 652 -7.36 11.99 -19.36
CA HIS A 652 -7.08 13.31 -18.80
C HIS A 652 -6.19 13.23 -17.55
N ILE A 653 -6.52 12.36 -16.59
CA ILE A 653 -5.73 12.17 -15.36
C ILE A 653 -4.32 11.63 -15.67
N LYS A 654 -4.18 10.71 -16.64
CA LYS A 654 -2.88 10.21 -17.09
C LYS A 654 -2.03 11.33 -17.69
N GLN A 655 -2.57 12.09 -18.65
CA GLN A 655 -1.85 13.22 -19.27
C GLN A 655 -1.36 14.24 -18.23
N MET A 656 -2.20 14.56 -17.24
CA MET A 656 -1.81 15.45 -16.14
C MET A 656 -0.72 14.84 -15.26
N THR A 657 -0.82 13.55 -14.93
CA THR A 657 0.16 12.85 -14.09
C THR A 657 1.51 12.76 -14.79
N ASP A 658 1.53 12.45 -16.08
CA ASP A 658 2.74 12.34 -16.90
C ASP A 658 3.41 13.71 -17.06
N GLY A 659 2.62 14.75 -17.35
CA GLY A 659 3.14 16.12 -17.41
C GLY A 659 3.75 16.60 -16.09
N LEU A 660 3.14 16.24 -14.94
CA LEU A 660 3.71 16.58 -13.63
C LEU A 660 4.96 15.75 -13.32
N ALA A 661 5.04 14.51 -13.79
CA ALA A 661 6.23 13.68 -13.64
C ALA A 661 7.42 14.27 -14.42
N GLU A 662 7.21 14.67 -15.67
CA GLU A 662 8.22 15.36 -16.48
C GLU A 662 8.65 16.68 -15.81
N PHE A 663 7.69 17.44 -15.28
CA PHE A 663 8.00 18.66 -14.55
C PHE A 663 8.85 18.38 -13.30
N MET A 664 8.57 17.33 -12.54
CA MET A 664 9.38 16.93 -11.38
C MET A 664 10.80 16.54 -11.74
N GLU A 665 10.98 15.82 -12.85
CA GLU A 665 12.30 15.48 -13.36
C GLU A 665 13.07 16.76 -13.72
N GLN A 666 12.47 17.67 -14.47
CA GLN A 666 13.08 18.95 -14.83
C GLN A 666 13.40 19.80 -13.58
N LEU A 667 12.51 19.84 -12.57
CA LEU A 667 12.75 20.51 -11.29
C LEU A 667 13.91 19.91 -10.50
N SER A 668 14.16 18.61 -10.61
CA SER A 668 15.25 17.93 -9.91
C SER A 668 16.63 18.34 -10.45
N THR A 669 16.71 18.74 -11.72
CA THR A 669 17.95 19.18 -12.38
C THR A 669 18.37 20.62 -12.05
N LEU A 670 17.44 21.44 -11.53
CA LEU A 670 17.68 22.83 -11.20
C LEU A 670 18.49 22.97 -9.90
N ARG A 671 19.54 23.80 -9.91
CA ARG A 671 20.34 24.11 -8.73
C ARG A 671 19.67 25.21 -7.91
N ILE A 672 19.58 25.04 -6.59
CA ILE A 672 19.27 26.15 -5.68
C ILE A 672 20.55 26.94 -5.51
N ALA A 673 20.54 28.23 -5.87
CA ALA A 673 21.75 29.01 -5.79
C ALA A 673 22.10 29.24 -4.31
N CYS A 674 23.31 28.84 -3.89
CA CYS A 674 23.87 29.25 -2.60
C CYS A 674 24.31 30.71 -2.69
N ILE A 675 23.38 31.63 -2.97
CA ILE A 675 23.70 33.05 -2.95
C ILE A 675 23.89 33.41 -1.47
N ALA A 676 25.14 33.75 -1.13
CA ALA A 676 25.43 34.55 0.04
C ALA A 676 24.65 35.86 -0.13
N THR A 677 23.44 35.88 0.43
CA THR A 677 22.64 37.09 0.57
C THR A 677 23.57 38.15 1.14
N PRO A 678 23.64 39.35 0.54
CA PRO A 678 24.49 40.43 1.05
C PRO A 678 24.27 40.52 2.56
N LYS A 679 25.35 40.57 3.34
CA LYS A 679 25.35 40.55 4.82
C LYS A 679 24.37 41.55 5.47
N ASN A 680 23.81 42.48 4.71
CA ASN A 680 22.82 43.46 5.14
C ASN A 680 21.36 42.97 5.11
N VAL A 681 21.00 41.91 4.36
CA VAL A 681 19.61 41.40 4.27
C VAL A 681 19.34 40.32 5.32
N ARG A 682 20.24 39.36 5.53
CA ARG A 682 20.07 38.33 6.59
C ARG A 682 20.14 38.89 8.01
N ARG A 683 20.96 39.94 8.25
CA ARG A 683 21.08 40.58 9.58
C ARG A 683 19.83 41.37 9.95
N THR A 684 19.21 42.06 9.00
CA THR A 684 17.94 42.78 9.21
C THR A 684 16.75 41.82 9.34
N TYR A 685 16.74 40.69 8.62
CA TYR A 685 15.69 39.68 8.74
C TYR A 685 15.74 38.91 10.08
N ALA A 686 16.92 38.48 10.54
CA ALA A 686 17.04 37.71 11.78
C ALA A 686 16.94 38.58 13.05
N GLN A 687 17.54 39.79 13.07
CA GLN A 687 17.48 40.66 14.26
C GLN A 687 16.08 41.28 14.45
N ARG A 688 15.36 41.66 13.38
CA ARG A 688 14.02 42.26 13.52
C ARG A 688 12.89 41.24 13.70
N ALA A 689 13.08 39.99 13.25
CA ALA A 689 12.20 38.88 13.62
C ALA A 689 12.40 38.48 15.09
N ALA A 690 13.65 38.47 15.58
CA ALA A 690 13.95 38.15 16.98
C ALA A 690 13.45 39.22 17.96
N GLU A 691 13.48 40.51 17.60
CA GLU A 691 12.93 41.57 18.45
C GLU A 691 11.40 41.49 18.61
N LYS A 692 10.66 40.89 17.66
CA LYS A 692 9.19 40.84 17.68
C LYS A 692 8.56 39.59 18.29
N VAL A 693 9.28 38.47 18.39
CA VAL A 693 8.79 37.29 19.13
C VAL A 693 8.56 37.64 20.61
N SER A 694 9.38 38.53 21.18
CA SER A 694 9.19 39.02 22.55
C SER A 694 7.89 39.84 22.74
N THR A 695 7.50 40.65 21.75
CA THR A 695 6.33 41.54 21.85
C THR A 695 5.00 40.88 21.45
N GLN A 696 5.02 39.82 20.61
CA GLN A 696 3.80 39.08 20.24
C GLN A 696 3.36 38.08 21.32
N ASP A 697 4.29 37.54 22.10
CA ASP A 697 3.97 36.70 23.25
C ASP A 697 3.39 37.51 24.42
N GLU A 698 3.81 38.78 24.60
CA GLU A 698 3.21 39.69 25.58
C GLU A 698 1.81 40.17 25.17
N ALA A 699 1.57 40.43 23.88
CA ALA A 699 0.26 40.80 23.36
C ALA A 699 -0.76 39.64 23.41
N LYS A 700 -0.34 38.41 23.07
CA LYS A 700 -1.19 37.21 23.19
C LYS A 700 -1.50 36.87 24.65
N LYS A 701 -0.56 37.11 25.57
CA LYS A 701 -0.78 36.90 27.01
C LYS A 701 -1.79 37.90 27.59
N ALA A 702 -1.75 39.17 27.15
CA ALA A 702 -2.74 40.18 27.54
C ALA A 702 -4.15 39.90 26.98
N GLU A 703 -4.25 39.38 25.74
CA GLU A 703 -5.52 39.00 25.11
C GLU A 703 -6.15 37.76 25.78
N MET A 704 -5.31 36.79 26.16
CA MET A 704 -5.73 35.55 26.84
C MET A 704 -6.18 35.81 28.29
N ASP A 705 -5.56 36.79 28.98
CA ASP A 705 -5.98 37.25 30.31
C ASP A 705 -7.28 38.09 30.25
N GLN A 706 -7.51 38.86 29.18
CA GLN A 706 -8.79 39.55 28.95
C GLN A 706 -9.95 38.57 28.67
N GLN A 707 -9.71 37.51 27.88
CA GLN A 707 -10.69 36.47 27.57
C GLN A 707 -11.04 35.59 28.79
N ARG A 708 -10.07 35.32 29.67
CA ARG A 708 -10.33 34.63 30.96
C ARG A 708 -11.22 35.44 31.91
N SER A 709 -11.12 36.76 31.90
CA SER A 709 -11.99 37.65 32.70
C SER A 709 -13.45 37.69 32.20
N HIS A 710 -13.67 37.52 30.89
CA HIS A 710 -15.01 37.52 30.27
C HIS A 710 -15.71 36.15 30.36
N GLY A 711 -14.96 35.04 30.31
CA GLY A 711 -15.51 33.69 30.50
C GLY A 711 -16.09 33.47 31.92
N CYS A 712 -15.45 34.07 32.93
CA CYS A 712 -15.87 33.94 34.34
C CYS A 712 -17.17 34.73 34.66
N ARG A 713 -17.50 35.77 33.88
CA ARG A 713 -18.78 36.51 34.00
C ARG A 713 -19.93 35.83 33.28
N ARG A 714 -19.64 35.06 32.22
CA ARG A 714 -20.66 34.33 31.44
C ARG A 714 -21.11 33.03 32.14
N ALA A 715 -20.21 32.34 32.85
CA ALA A 715 -20.54 31.15 33.65
C ALA A 715 -21.40 31.46 34.91
N ARG A 716 -21.43 32.71 35.37
CA ARG A 716 -22.29 33.15 36.48
C ARG A 716 -23.72 33.56 36.06
N ALA A 717 -23.95 33.81 34.77
CA ALA A 717 -25.27 34.18 34.24
C ALA A 717 -26.09 32.98 33.77
N THR A 718 -25.46 31.86 33.42
CA THR A 718 -26.13 30.62 33.00
C THR A 718 -26.49 29.68 34.16
N ALA A 719 -26.01 29.94 35.37
CA ALA A 719 -26.32 29.16 36.58
C ALA A 719 -27.60 29.64 37.32
N GLN A 720 -28.31 30.63 36.78
CA GLN A 720 -29.55 31.19 37.37
C GLN A 720 -30.82 30.93 36.54
N GLY A 721 -30.72 30.18 35.44
CA GLY A 721 -31.81 30.09 34.45
C GLY A 721 -32.58 28.77 34.36
N GLN A 722 -32.14 27.67 35.01
CA GLN A 722 -32.85 26.39 34.92
C GLN A 722 -32.82 25.66 36.26
N LYS A 723 -33.77 26.05 37.11
CA LYS A 723 -34.16 25.33 38.30
C LYS A 723 -35.68 25.32 38.31
N GLU A 724 -36.28 24.37 37.59
CA GLU A 724 -37.69 23.99 37.74
C GLU A 724 -37.95 22.65 37.02
N LEU A 725 -38.55 21.72 37.78
CA LEU A 725 -39.14 20.40 37.43
C LEU A 725 -38.29 19.12 37.63
N GLY A 726 -38.41 18.58 38.86
CA GLY A 726 -38.65 17.17 39.25
C GLY A 726 -37.56 16.12 39.00
N GLU A 727 -36.81 15.61 40.00
CA GLU A 727 -37.18 14.55 41.00
C GLU A 727 -37.49 13.19 40.32
N ALA A 728 -36.92 12.02 40.67
CA ALA A 728 -36.14 11.54 41.83
C ALA A 728 -35.43 10.19 41.52
N GLU A 729 -34.50 9.79 42.43
CA GLU A 729 -33.99 8.41 42.73
C GLU A 729 -32.99 7.79 41.72
N ASP A 730 -31.82 7.22 42.05
CA ASP A 730 -31.13 6.94 43.31
C ASP A 730 -29.60 6.81 43.06
N GLU A 731 -28.82 7.10 44.10
CA GLU A 731 -27.36 7.01 44.19
C GLU A 731 -26.87 5.55 44.24
N GLU A 732 -25.72 5.25 43.60
CA GLU A 732 -24.53 4.58 44.18
C GLU A 732 -23.61 3.99 43.09
N ASN A 733 -22.30 4.18 43.29
CA ASN A 733 -21.13 3.59 42.58
C ASN A 733 -20.51 4.35 41.38
N GLU A 734 -19.95 5.54 41.64
CA GLU A 734 -18.88 6.14 40.80
C GLU A 734 -17.50 6.21 41.52
N ASP A 735 -17.33 5.47 42.62
CA ASP A 735 -16.16 5.61 43.49
C ASP A 735 -15.05 4.55 43.29
N GLU A 736 -15.20 3.66 42.30
CA GLU A 736 -14.23 2.58 41.99
C GLU A 736 -13.31 2.88 40.80
N GLU A 737 -13.72 3.71 39.84
CA GLU A 737 -12.97 3.89 38.59
C GLU A 737 -11.82 4.90 38.74
N GLU A 738 -12.00 5.93 39.58
CA GLU A 738 -10.94 6.91 39.89
C GLU A 738 -9.86 6.35 40.84
N LYS A 739 -10.19 5.35 41.67
CA LYS A 739 -9.24 4.64 42.55
C LYS A 739 -8.36 3.65 41.79
N ARG A 740 -8.86 3.07 40.68
CA ARG A 740 -8.09 2.13 39.84
C ARG A 740 -7.03 2.84 39.01
N GLN A 741 -7.37 4.00 38.44
CA GLN A 741 -6.46 4.78 37.60
C GLN A 741 -5.33 5.45 38.41
N ARG A 742 -5.57 5.78 39.70
CA ARG A 742 -4.52 6.30 40.59
C ARG A 742 -3.53 5.22 41.05
N LYS A 743 -3.98 3.97 41.26
CA LYS A 743 -3.10 2.84 41.64
C LYS A 743 -2.16 2.38 40.51
N GLU A 744 -2.58 2.48 39.24
CA GLU A 744 -1.70 2.14 38.11
C GLU A 744 -0.64 3.22 37.82
N ALA A 745 -0.92 4.48 38.15
CA ALA A 745 0.03 5.59 38.02
C ALA A 745 1.12 5.59 39.11
N GLU A 746 0.80 5.10 40.32
CA GLU A 746 1.78 4.96 41.41
C GLU A 746 2.70 3.74 41.22
N MET A 747 2.20 2.60 40.73
CA MET A 747 3.03 1.39 40.47
C MET A 747 4.07 1.58 39.36
N LYS A 748 3.86 2.49 38.41
CA LYS A 748 4.85 2.82 37.38
C LYS A 748 5.96 3.75 37.87
N LYS A 749 5.80 4.39 39.04
CA LYS A 749 6.75 5.36 39.60
C LYS A 749 7.73 4.74 40.61
N GLU A 750 7.44 3.54 41.11
CA GLU A 750 8.32 2.80 42.05
C GLU A 750 9.31 1.83 41.39
N ARG A 751 9.24 1.59 40.07
CA ARG A 751 10.16 0.67 39.37
C ARG A 751 11.43 1.31 38.80
N ALA A 752 11.72 2.56 39.14
CA ALA A 752 12.92 3.28 38.70
C ALA A 752 13.59 3.99 39.87
N LYS A 753 14.27 3.22 40.73
CA LYS A 753 15.34 3.65 41.67
C LYS A 753 16.01 2.41 42.27
N GLU A 754 17.30 2.54 42.59
CA GLU A 754 18.29 1.50 42.97
C GLU A 754 18.92 0.84 41.72
N VAL A 755 20.21 0.99 41.42
CA VAL A 755 21.39 0.71 42.25
C VAL A 755 22.60 1.57 41.80
N GLU A 756 23.30 2.19 42.76
CA GLU A 756 24.70 2.68 42.62
C GLU A 756 25.70 1.59 43.04
N PRO A 757 26.96 1.63 42.56
CA PRO A 757 28.07 1.14 43.37
C PRO A 757 29.28 2.09 43.45
N THR A 758 29.89 2.13 44.63
CA THR A 758 31.10 2.88 44.99
C THR A 758 32.36 1.98 45.01
N SER A 759 33.38 2.47 44.29
CA SER A 759 34.86 2.54 44.51
C SER A 759 35.72 1.41 45.13
N GLU A 760 36.83 1.17 44.40
CA GLU A 760 38.24 0.88 44.83
C GLU A 760 38.59 -0.55 45.32
N THR A 761 39.67 -1.23 44.89
CA THR A 761 41.03 -0.74 44.58
C THR A 761 41.89 -1.76 43.78
N THR A 762 42.89 -1.22 43.07
CA THR A 762 44.21 -1.79 42.65
C THR A 762 44.39 -2.70 41.42
N ALA A 763 45.14 -2.15 40.46
CA ALA A 763 45.81 -2.81 39.33
C ALA A 763 47.24 -3.29 39.71
N PRO A 764 47.98 -4.01 38.83
CA PRO A 764 48.86 -3.26 37.91
C PRO A 764 49.11 -3.85 36.50
N LYS A 765 49.27 -2.92 35.53
CA LYS A 765 50.26 -2.78 34.42
C LYS A 765 50.50 -3.98 33.45
N ALA A 766 50.57 -3.81 32.12
CA ALA A 766 51.32 -2.79 31.38
C ALA A 766 50.95 -2.66 29.87
N ALA A 767 51.05 -1.41 29.38
CA ALA A 767 51.51 -0.87 28.07
C ALA A 767 51.05 -1.51 26.72
N ALA A 768 50.68 -0.79 25.64
CA ALA A 768 51.11 0.53 25.19
C ALA A 768 50.17 1.20 24.14
N LYS A 769 50.01 2.53 24.28
CA LYS A 769 50.00 3.65 23.30
C LYS A 769 49.27 3.54 21.91
N SER A 770 48.16 4.30 21.82
CA SER A 770 47.69 5.27 20.78
C SER A 770 48.66 5.62 19.61
N PRO A 771 48.22 5.97 18.34
CA PRO A 771 47.10 6.90 18.09
C PRO A 771 46.21 6.73 16.82
N ALA A 772 44.91 6.96 17.03
CA ALA A 772 43.93 7.30 15.99
C ALA A 772 43.80 8.82 15.88
N ALA A 773 44.73 9.45 15.14
CA ALA A 773 44.64 10.84 14.69
C ALA A 773 45.53 11.04 13.45
N ALA A 774 45.38 10.17 12.44
CA ALA A 774 46.00 10.34 11.12
C ALA A 774 45.42 9.34 10.12
N LYS A 775 44.16 9.54 9.69
CA LYS A 775 43.63 8.96 8.43
C LYS A 775 42.37 9.68 7.96
N ALA A 776 42.38 11.02 8.07
CA ALA A 776 41.43 11.91 7.39
C ALA A 776 42.00 12.50 6.09
N ALA A 777 43.04 11.87 5.52
CA ALA A 777 43.69 12.32 4.29
C ALA A 777 44.12 11.12 3.44
N ARG A 778 43.14 10.38 2.91
CA ARG A 778 43.25 9.45 1.77
C ARG A 778 41.85 8.95 1.40
N ALA A 779 40.99 9.89 1.02
CA ALA A 779 39.70 9.62 0.39
C ALA A 779 39.52 10.65 -0.74
N ASP A 780 40.53 10.75 -1.60
CA ASP A 780 40.46 11.44 -2.88
C ASP A 780 41.09 10.50 -3.91
N LYS A 781 40.32 10.18 -4.96
CA LYS A 781 40.56 9.20 -6.04
C LYS A 781 39.93 7.81 -5.85
N ALA A 782 38.61 7.76 -5.98
CA ALA A 782 37.91 6.69 -6.70
C ALA A 782 36.56 7.23 -7.22
N ASP A 783 36.63 8.18 -8.15
CA ASP A 783 35.47 8.66 -8.91
C ASP A 783 35.06 7.58 -9.93
N LYS A 784 34.06 6.77 -9.57
CA LYS A 784 33.16 6.10 -10.50
C LYS A 784 31.75 6.28 -9.93
N ALA A 785 30.90 6.99 -10.66
CA ALA A 785 29.54 7.33 -10.31
C ALA A 785 28.79 6.15 -9.66
N THR A 786 28.58 6.22 -8.34
CA THR A 786 27.65 5.32 -7.63
C THR A 786 26.23 5.73 -7.99
N LYS A 787 25.57 4.89 -8.80
CA LYS A 787 24.14 4.97 -9.09
C LYS A 787 23.38 5.05 -7.75
N GLU A 788 22.57 6.08 -7.53
CA GLU A 788 21.76 6.18 -6.30
C GLU A 788 20.86 4.93 -6.19
N THR A 789 20.91 4.23 -5.05
CA THR A 789 20.07 3.03 -4.79
C THR A 789 18.75 3.44 -4.16
N LEU A 790 17.64 2.84 -4.60
CA LEU A 790 16.33 3.00 -3.99
C LEU A 790 16.21 2.15 -2.72
N PRO A 791 15.38 2.51 -1.72
CA PRO A 791 15.15 1.72 -0.50
C PRO A 791 14.31 0.45 -0.76
N ILE A 792 14.68 -0.30 -1.79
CA ILE A 792 13.99 -1.47 -2.33
C ILE A 792 14.88 -2.70 -2.13
N ALA A 793 14.29 -3.82 -1.72
CA ALA A 793 14.93 -5.12 -1.75
C ALA A 793 14.31 -6.03 -2.83
N LEU A 794 15.15 -6.81 -3.52
CA LEU A 794 14.68 -7.94 -4.33
C LEU A 794 14.92 -9.24 -3.54
N ILE A 795 13.88 -10.06 -3.42
CA ILE A 795 13.95 -11.35 -2.76
C ILE A 795 13.60 -12.49 -3.71
N PHE A 796 14.27 -13.64 -3.55
CA PHE A 796 14.13 -14.79 -4.43
C PHE A 796 13.68 -16.03 -3.66
N PRO A 797 12.56 -16.68 -4.03
CA PRO A 797 12.03 -17.85 -3.35
C PRO A 797 12.97 -19.06 -3.47
N GLY A 798 12.81 -19.99 -2.53
CA GLY A 798 13.56 -21.25 -2.49
C GLY A 798 12.77 -22.41 -3.09
N GLU A 799 13.16 -23.63 -2.76
CA GLU A 799 12.41 -24.85 -3.12
C GLU A 799 11.00 -24.85 -2.49
N GLY A 800 10.05 -25.53 -3.14
CA GLY A 800 8.64 -25.62 -2.72
C GLY A 800 7.73 -24.57 -3.36
N GLY A 801 8.27 -23.71 -4.24
CA GLY A 801 7.51 -22.75 -5.04
C GLY A 801 7.27 -23.20 -6.48
N GLU A 802 7.90 -24.30 -6.91
CA GLU A 802 7.76 -24.86 -8.25
C GLU A 802 6.37 -25.46 -8.48
N TYR A 803 5.80 -25.23 -9.66
CA TYR A 803 4.55 -25.83 -10.09
C TYR A 803 4.48 -25.93 -11.61
N VAL A 804 3.62 -26.81 -12.13
CA VAL A 804 3.40 -26.93 -13.57
C VAL A 804 2.69 -25.68 -14.08
N ASN A 805 3.22 -25.09 -15.16
CA ASN A 805 2.93 -23.78 -15.74
C ASN A 805 3.64 -22.57 -15.12
N MET A 806 4.62 -22.75 -14.22
CA MET A 806 5.32 -21.65 -13.53
C MET A 806 6.12 -20.66 -14.39
N LEU A 807 6.19 -20.82 -15.71
CA LEU A 807 6.89 -19.88 -16.61
C LEU A 807 5.99 -19.34 -17.72
N ASP A 808 4.70 -19.66 -17.71
CA ASP A 808 3.80 -19.39 -18.82
C ASP A 808 3.64 -17.89 -19.11
N GLY A 809 3.61 -17.06 -18.06
CA GLY A 809 3.42 -15.61 -18.16
C GLY A 809 4.64 -14.83 -18.66
N VAL A 810 5.84 -15.44 -18.63
CA VAL A 810 7.10 -14.79 -19.02
C VAL A 810 7.86 -15.49 -20.15
N LYS A 811 7.46 -16.69 -20.56
CA LYS A 811 8.14 -17.48 -21.61
C LYS A 811 8.35 -16.72 -22.92
N ASP A 812 7.51 -15.72 -23.21
CA ASP A 812 7.57 -14.96 -24.45
C ASP A 812 8.53 -13.77 -24.44
N ASN A 813 9.05 -13.39 -23.27
CA ASN A 813 10.05 -12.35 -23.11
C ASN A 813 11.38 -12.75 -23.77
N ALA A 814 11.99 -11.83 -24.52
CA ALA A 814 13.22 -12.10 -25.28
C ALA A 814 14.41 -12.52 -24.40
N GLU A 815 14.62 -11.84 -23.25
CA GLU A 815 15.69 -12.18 -22.30
C GLU A 815 15.43 -13.58 -21.68
N VAL A 816 14.17 -13.90 -21.40
CA VAL A 816 13.77 -15.21 -20.85
C VAL A 816 13.94 -16.33 -21.87
N LYS A 817 13.61 -16.10 -23.14
CA LYS A 817 13.85 -17.07 -24.23
C LYS A 817 15.33 -17.41 -24.38
N GLU A 818 16.19 -16.40 -24.30
CA GLU A 818 17.65 -16.60 -24.36
C GLU A 818 18.15 -17.41 -23.16
N MET A 819 17.73 -17.05 -21.93
CA MET A 819 18.04 -17.81 -20.72
C MET A 819 17.59 -19.27 -20.81
N LEU A 820 16.38 -19.54 -21.32
CA LEU A 820 15.85 -20.90 -21.47
C LEU A 820 16.60 -21.70 -22.53
N SER A 821 17.04 -21.06 -23.62
CA SER A 821 17.89 -21.70 -24.63
C SER A 821 19.24 -22.10 -24.04
N GLN A 822 19.90 -21.18 -23.33
CA GLN A 822 21.17 -21.47 -22.64
C GLN A 822 21.00 -22.53 -21.55
N ALA A 823 19.88 -22.48 -20.81
CA ALA A 823 19.55 -23.48 -19.80
C ALA A 823 19.43 -24.88 -20.41
N LYS A 824 18.78 -25.00 -21.58
CA LYS A 824 18.65 -26.28 -22.27
C LYS A 824 20.01 -26.90 -22.61
N GLU A 825 20.96 -26.09 -23.06
CA GLU A 825 22.34 -26.55 -23.35
C GLU A 825 23.09 -26.99 -22.09
N ILE A 826 23.00 -26.21 -21.01
CA ILE A 826 23.72 -26.49 -19.74
C ILE A 826 23.13 -27.68 -18.99
N LEU A 827 21.80 -27.75 -18.94
CA LEU A 827 21.07 -28.77 -18.19
C LEU A 827 21.05 -30.09 -18.96
N GLY A 828 21.02 -30.05 -20.30
CA GLY A 828 20.91 -31.23 -21.16
C GLY A 828 19.46 -31.72 -21.33
N TYR A 829 18.48 -30.94 -20.87
CA TYR A 829 17.05 -31.19 -21.03
C TYR A 829 16.29 -29.88 -21.19
N ASP A 830 15.06 -29.95 -21.69
CA ASP A 830 14.22 -28.77 -21.90
C ASP A 830 13.54 -28.34 -20.58
N LEU A 831 14.11 -27.33 -19.93
CA LEU A 831 13.56 -26.79 -18.68
C LEU A 831 12.19 -26.13 -18.88
N LEU A 832 11.97 -25.50 -20.03
CA LEU A 832 10.69 -24.86 -20.34
C LEU A 832 9.58 -25.91 -20.45
N ASP A 833 9.85 -26.99 -21.20
CA ASP A 833 8.90 -28.10 -21.34
C ASP A 833 8.55 -28.70 -19.97
N MET A 834 9.55 -28.91 -19.12
CA MET A 834 9.37 -29.42 -17.75
C MET A 834 8.55 -28.48 -16.87
N CYS A 835 8.82 -27.17 -16.91
CA CYS A 835 8.08 -26.19 -16.12
C CYS A 835 6.64 -26.01 -16.63
N LEU A 836 6.37 -26.16 -17.93
CA LEU A 836 5.02 -25.98 -18.49
C LEU A 836 4.16 -27.24 -18.46
N LYS A 837 4.75 -28.43 -18.63
CA LYS A 837 4.00 -29.68 -18.80
C LYS A 837 4.19 -30.68 -17.66
N GLY A 838 5.21 -30.52 -16.84
CA GLY A 838 5.53 -31.45 -15.76
C GLY A 838 6.09 -32.79 -16.26
N PRO A 839 5.81 -33.92 -15.59
CA PRO A 839 4.86 -34.08 -14.48
C PRO A 839 5.31 -33.39 -13.19
N ALA A 840 4.35 -33.00 -12.34
CA ALA A 840 4.60 -32.23 -11.12
C ALA A 840 5.57 -32.93 -10.15
N ASP A 841 5.41 -34.24 -9.93
CA ASP A 841 6.29 -35.01 -9.03
C ASP A 841 7.76 -35.02 -9.50
N LYS A 842 7.97 -35.03 -10.81
CA LYS A 842 9.31 -34.95 -11.39
C LYS A 842 9.88 -33.55 -11.24
N LEU A 843 9.09 -32.51 -11.50
CA LEU A 843 9.52 -31.13 -11.28
C LEU A 843 9.91 -30.88 -9.81
N ALA A 844 9.20 -31.52 -8.86
CA ALA A 844 9.46 -31.45 -7.43
C ALA A 844 10.74 -32.18 -6.98
N GLU A 845 11.36 -33.03 -7.81
CA GLU A 845 12.67 -33.60 -7.48
C GLU A 845 13.72 -32.48 -7.43
N ILE A 846 14.59 -32.49 -6.40
CA ILE A 846 15.52 -31.40 -6.07
C ILE A 846 16.40 -31.01 -7.26
N LYS A 847 16.89 -32.02 -8.00
CA LYS A 847 17.75 -31.84 -9.17
C LYS A 847 17.08 -31.07 -10.31
N TYR A 848 15.74 -31.03 -10.34
CA TYR A 848 14.95 -30.32 -11.34
C TYR A 848 14.35 -29.02 -10.80
N CYS A 849 13.82 -29.02 -9.56
CA CYS A 849 13.23 -27.81 -8.98
C CYS A 849 14.27 -26.71 -8.75
N GLN A 850 15.50 -27.04 -8.32
CA GLN A 850 16.52 -26.03 -8.06
C GLN A 850 16.88 -25.21 -9.31
N PRO A 851 17.21 -25.82 -10.47
CA PRO A 851 17.34 -25.09 -11.72
C PRO A 851 16.10 -24.30 -12.13
N ALA A 852 14.89 -24.87 -11.93
CA ALA A 852 13.64 -24.19 -12.26
C ALA A 852 13.43 -22.91 -11.42
N MET A 853 13.68 -22.98 -10.11
CA MET A 853 13.59 -21.84 -9.19
C MET A 853 14.64 -20.77 -9.49
N PHE A 854 15.86 -21.16 -9.86
CA PHE A 854 16.91 -20.22 -10.26
C PHE A 854 16.54 -19.44 -11.53
N VAL A 855 16.13 -20.15 -12.59
CA VAL A 855 15.71 -19.51 -13.85
C VAL A 855 14.43 -18.70 -13.65
N GLY A 856 13.48 -19.21 -12.86
CA GLY A 856 12.25 -18.51 -12.53
C GLY A 856 12.49 -17.20 -11.81
N GLY A 857 13.40 -17.17 -10.83
CA GLY A 857 13.71 -15.93 -10.12
C GLY A 857 14.35 -14.86 -11.01
N LEU A 858 15.24 -15.24 -11.94
CA LEU A 858 15.79 -14.32 -12.94
C LEU A 858 14.74 -13.86 -13.95
N ALA A 859 13.83 -14.74 -14.36
CA ALA A 859 12.69 -14.35 -15.20
C ALA A 859 11.76 -13.35 -14.49
N GLY A 860 11.62 -13.47 -13.16
CA GLY A 860 10.91 -12.51 -12.30
C GLY A 860 11.54 -11.12 -12.35
N ILE A 861 12.87 -11.02 -12.44
CA ILE A 861 13.57 -9.74 -12.66
C ILE A 861 13.24 -9.17 -14.04
N CYS A 862 13.24 -10.00 -15.09
CA CYS A 862 12.87 -9.55 -16.43
C CYS A 862 11.43 -8.98 -16.46
N LYS A 863 10.50 -9.62 -15.73
CA LYS A 863 9.14 -9.11 -15.55
C LYS A 863 9.13 -7.80 -14.76
N LEU A 864 9.85 -7.72 -13.64
CA LEU A 864 9.96 -6.49 -12.85
C LEU A 864 10.54 -5.34 -13.68
N LYS A 865 11.56 -5.58 -14.49
CA LYS A 865 12.20 -4.58 -15.35
C LYS A 865 11.22 -3.99 -16.37
N PHE A 866 10.28 -4.78 -16.86
CA PHE A 866 9.19 -4.32 -17.73
C PHE A 866 8.16 -3.45 -16.98
N GLN A 867 7.82 -3.80 -15.75
CA GLN A 867 6.80 -3.11 -14.95
C GLN A 867 7.32 -1.87 -14.21
N ASN A 868 8.54 -1.96 -13.68
CA ASN A 868 9.22 -0.93 -12.89
C ASN A 868 10.74 -1.06 -13.04
N LYS A 869 11.26 -0.47 -14.12
CA LYS A 869 12.69 -0.50 -14.47
C LYS A 869 13.60 0.01 -13.35
N ALA A 870 13.20 1.04 -12.62
CA ALA A 870 14.01 1.61 -11.55
C ALA A 870 14.16 0.64 -10.37
N ALA A 871 13.08 -0.03 -9.97
CA ALA A 871 13.12 -1.06 -8.92
C ALA A 871 14.00 -2.25 -9.30
N ALA A 872 13.98 -2.68 -10.56
CA ALA A 872 14.82 -3.77 -11.05
C ALA A 872 16.31 -3.40 -11.11
N GLU A 873 16.64 -2.16 -11.51
CA GLU A 873 18.02 -1.76 -11.81
C GLU A 873 18.76 -1.05 -10.66
N GLN A 874 18.05 -0.60 -9.62
CA GLN A 874 18.62 0.17 -8.52
C GLN A 874 18.18 -0.32 -7.12
N PRO A 875 18.07 -1.65 -6.86
CA PRO A 875 17.76 -2.11 -5.52
C PRO A 875 18.90 -1.78 -4.55
N ARG A 876 18.57 -1.47 -3.31
CA ARG A 876 19.54 -1.30 -2.22
C ARG A 876 20.20 -2.62 -1.87
N CYS A 877 19.41 -3.68 -1.84
CA CYS A 877 19.89 -5.00 -1.44
C CYS A 877 19.10 -6.16 -2.07
N MET A 878 19.68 -7.35 -1.98
CA MET A 878 19.07 -8.60 -2.43
C MET A 878 19.23 -9.72 -1.39
N ALA A 879 18.30 -10.67 -1.37
CA ALA A 879 18.41 -11.92 -0.62
C ALA A 879 17.67 -13.05 -1.34
N GLY A 880 18.02 -14.29 -1.05
CA GLY A 880 17.18 -15.40 -1.50
C GLY A 880 17.22 -16.58 -0.55
N LEU A 881 16.10 -17.26 -0.45
CA LEU A 881 15.90 -18.36 0.48
C LEU A 881 16.56 -19.63 -0.07
N SER A 882 17.54 -20.20 0.64
CA SER A 882 18.25 -21.43 0.23
C SER A 882 18.83 -21.32 -1.19
N VAL A 883 18.30 -22.06 -2.17
CA VAL A 883 18.73 -21.98 -3.58
C VAL A 883 18.57 -20.57 -4.16
N GLY A 884 17.58 -19.80 -3.69
CA GLY A 884 17.38 -18.40 -4.10
C GLY A 884 18.58 -17.49 -3.82
N GLU A 885 19.48 -17.86 -2.90
CA GLU A 885 20.72 -17.11 -2.64
C GLU A 885 21.64 -17.10 -3.86
N TYR A 886 21.64 -18.17 -4.66
CA TYR A 886 22.37 -18.22 -5.93
C TYR A 886 21.75 -17.28 -6.95
N THR A 887 20.42 -17.17 -6.98
CA THR A 887 19.69 -16.22 -7.81
C THR A 887 20.03 -14.79 -7.41
N ALA A 888 20.04 -14.48 -6.11
CA ALA A 888 20.43 -13.17 -5.59
C ALA A 888 21.86 -12.80 -5.97
N LEU A 889 22.81 -13.74 -5.85
CA LEU A 889 24.20 -13.54 -6.23
C LEU A 889 24.38 -13.37 -7.75
N CYS A 890 23.61 -14.09 -8.56
CA CYS A 890 23.60 -13.90 -10.01
C CYS A 890 23.03 -12.52 -10.38
N ALA A 891 21.91 -12.12 -9.77
CA ALA A 891 21.28 -10.83 -9.97
C ALA A 891 22.17 -9.65 -9.53
N ALA A 892 22.93 -9.82 -8.45
CA ALA A 892 23.93 -8.87 -7.97
C ALA A 892 25.23 -8.88 -8.80
N GLY A 893 25.31 -9.69 -9.87
CA GLY A 893 26.44 -9.77 -10.78
C GLY A 893 27.66 -10.52 -10.26
N VAL A 894 27.54 -11.21 -9.13
CA VAL A 894 28.62 -12.04 -8.55
C VAL A 894 28.88 -13.27 -9.42
N LEU A 895 27.80 -13.92 -9.85
CA LEU A 895 27.84 -15.08 -10.75
C LEU A 895 27.31 -14.69 -12.13
N SER A 896 27.85 -15.29 -13.19
CA SER A 896 27.17 -15.27 -14.49
C SER A 896 25.97 -16.22 -14.46
N PHE A 897 25.05 -16.07 -15.41
CA PHE A 897 23.91 -16.98 -15.56
C PHE A 897 24.40 -18.44 -15.70
N GLU A 898 25.38 -18.68 -16.56
CA GLU A 898 25.87 -20.02 -16.88
C GLU A 898 26.60 -20.67 -15.72
N ASP A 899 27.46 -19.92 -15.02
CA ASP A 899 28.18 -20.44 -13.86
C ASP A 899 27.20 -20.65 -12.68
N GLY A 900 26.24 -19.74 -12.48
CA GLY A 900 25.17 -19.88 -11.50
C GLY A 900 24.31 -21.12 -11.75
N LEU A 901 23.85 -21.32 -12.98
CA LEU A 901 23.02 -22.48 -13.34
C LEU A 901 23.78 -23.80 -13.23
N ARG A 902 25.07 -23.85 -13.60
CA ARG A 902 25.91 -25.04 -13.39
C ARG A 902 26.08 -25.38 -11.90
N LEU A 903 26.30 -24.37 -11.07
CA LEU A 903 26.42 -24.55 -9.61
C LEU A 903 25.10 -25.06 -9.01
N VAL A 904 23.97 -24.48 -9.42
CA VAL A 904 22.64 -24.88 -8.94
C VAL A 904 22.27 -26.29 -9.42
N LYS A 905 22.57 -26.66 -10.67
CA LYS A 905 22.40 -28.02 -11.18
C LYS A 905 23.17 -29.03 -10.31
N LEU A 906 24.48 -28.79 -10.11
CA LEU A 906 25.32 -29.66 -9.31
C LEU A 906 24.86 -29.72 -7.85
N ARG A 907 24.45 -28.59 -7.27
CA ARG A 907 23.90 -28.50 -5.92
C ARG A 907 22.68 -29.40 -5.78
N GLY A 908 21.72 -29.31 -6.70
CA GLY A 908 20.50 -30.13 -6.69
C GLY A 908 20.80 -31.62 -6.84
N GLU A 909 21.66 -32.00 -7.79
CA GLU A 909 22.10 -33.39 -7.98
C GLU A 909 22.80 -33.96 -6.74
N ALA A 910 23.75 -33.21 -6.18
CA ALA A 910 24.53 -33.63 -5.02
C ALA A 910 23.66 -33.74 -3.75
N MET A 911 22.72 -32.81 -3.54
CA MET A 911 21.76 -32.86 -2.44
C MET A 911 20.80 -34.03 -2.58
N GLN A 912 20.30 -34.30 -3.78
CA GLN A 912 19.42 -35.45 -4.05
C GLN A 912 20.12 -36.78 -3.75
N GLU A 913 21.39 -36.92 -4.13
CA GLU A 913 22.18 -38.10 -3.79
C GLU A 913 22.43 -38.22 -2.27
N ALA A 914 22.78 -37.12 -1.60
CA ALA A 914 23.00 -37.13 -0.15
C ALA A 914 21.72 -37.45 0.64
N ALA A 915 20.56 -37.02 0.14
CA ALA A 915 19.25 -37.31 0.71
C ALA A 915 18.87 -38.80 0.64
N GLN A 916 19.49 -39.59 -0.25
CA GLN A 916 19.28 -41.03 -0.36
C GLN A 916 20.15 -41.83 0.64
N VAL A 917 21.11 -41.19 1.30
CA VAL A 917 22.01 -41.83 2.25
C VAL A 917 21.35 -41.94 3.62
N GLY A 918 20.74 -43.10 3.89
CA GLY A 918 20.03 -43.36 5.14
C GLY A 918 18.66 -42.67 5.20
N LYS A 919 17.91 -42.97 6.27
CA LYS A 919 16.57 -42.38 6.46
C LYS A 919 16.67 -41.00 7.11
N GLN A 920 16.18 -40.00 6.41
CA GLN A 920 16.24 -38.59 6.77
C GLN A 920 14.84 -37.99 6.71
N ALA A 921 14.59 -36.95 7.48
CA ALA A 921 13.30 -36.27 7.49
C ALA A 921 13.44 -34.79 7.82
N MET A 922 12.35 -34.07 7.58
CA MET A 922 12.19 -32.66 7.85
C MET A 922 10.83 -32.41 8.52
N LEU A 923 10.79 -31.45 9.44
CA LEU A 923 9.63 -31.13 10.30
C LEU A 923 9.45 -29.61 10.39
N SER A 924 8.31 -29.09 9.95
CA SER A 924 7.92 -27.72 10.24
C SER A 924 7.34 -27.60 11.65
N VAL A 925 7.79 -26.61 12.41
CA VAL A 925 7.38 -26.38 13.80
C VAL A 925 6.97 -24.93 13.99
N ALA A 926 5.74 -24.70 14.44
CA ALA A 926 5.19 -23.39 14.75
C ALA A 926 4.80 -23.27 16.23
N GLY A 927 4.98 -22.09 16.80
CA GLY A 927 4.48 -21.71 18.14
C GLY A 927 5.47 -21.84 19.30
N LEU A 928 6.64 -22.46 19.08
CA LEU A 928 7.68 -22.57 20.11
C LEU A 928 8.72 -21.44 20.01
N GLU A 929 9.35 -21.10 21.12
CA GLU A 929 10.54 -20.24 21.12
C GLU A 929 11.76 -20.99 20.59
N GLN A 930 12.68 -20.31 19.90
CA GLN A 930 13.86 -20.93 19.29
C GLN A 930 14.68 -21.74 20.30
N GLN A 931 14.94 -21.19 21.49
CA GLN A 931 15.72 -21.86 22.55
C GLN A 931 15.04 -23.14 23.04
N VAL A 932 13.71 -23.15 23.13
CA VAL A 932 12.94 -24.34 23.53
C VAL A 932 13.04 -25.40 22.45
N LEU A 933 12.96 -25.01 21.18
CA LEU A 933 13.07 -25.92 20.05
C LEU A 933 14.50 -26.49 19.91
N GLU A 934 15.53 -25.67 20.11
CA GLU A 934 16.93 -26.11 20.16
C GLU A 934 17.14 -27.17 21.26
N GLN A 935 16.54 -26.96 22.43
CA GLN A 935 16.56 -27.93 23.52
C GLN A 935 15.85 -29.24 23.12
N CYS A 936 14.69 -29.16 22.46
CA CYS A 936 13.97 -30.34 21.97
C CYS A 936 14.80 -31.13 20.94
N CYS A 937 15.49 -30.44 20.03
CA CYS A 937 16.42 -31.06 19.08
C CYS A 937 17.57 -31.78 19.81
N ALA A 938 18.18 -31.14 20.80
CA ALA A 938 19.24 -31.73 21.60
C ALA A 938 18.76 -32.96 22.39
N ASP A 939 17.55 -32.91 22.94
CA ASP A 939 16.96 -34.02 23.69
C ASP A 939 16.53 -35.17 22.78
N ALA A 940 16.09 -34.89 21.55
CA ALA A 940 15.84 -35.91 20.54
C ALA A 940 17.13 -36.67 20.15
N GLU A 941 18.26 -35.95 19.99
CA GLU A 941 19.55 -36.57 19.66
C GLU A 941 20.12 -37.41 20.82
N LYS A 942 19.98 -36.96 22.07
CA LYS A 942 20.46 -37.72 23.24
C LYS A 942 19.83 -39.10 23.35
N GLN A 943 18.60 -39.27 22.86
CA GLN A 943 17.90 -40.55 22.88
C GLN A 943 18.44 -41.55 21.84
N GLU A 944 19.32 -41.13 20.92
CA GLU A 944 19.90 -42.01 19.90
C GLU A 944 21.31 -41.51 19.51
N PRO A 945 22.37 -42.08 20.11
CA PRO A 945 23.74 -41.68 19.82
C PRO A 945 24.06 -41.77 18.33
N GLY A 946 24.61 -40.68 17.77
CA GLY A 946 24.95 -40.58 16.34
C GLY A 946 23.80 -40.13 15.42
N SER A 947 22.60 -39.91 15.97
CA SER A 947 21.51 -39.25 15.25
C SER A 947 21.75 -37.74 15.10
N VAL A 948 21.10 -37.13 14.12
CA VAL A 948 21.19 -35.68 13.85
C VAL A 948 19.79 -35.09 13.92
N CYS A 949 19.62 -33.97 14.61
CA CYS A 949 18.39 -33.18 14.67
C CYS A 949 18.74 -31.72 14.97
N ARG A 950 18.48 -30.83 14.00
CA ARG A 950 18.83 -29.41 14.10
C ARG A 950 17.74 -28.53 13.48
N ILE A 951 17.68 -27.29 13.92
CA ILE A 951 16.96 -26.24 13.18
C ILE A 951 17.72 -26.01 11.87
N ALA A 952 17.07 -26.26 10.75
CA ALA A 952 17.61 -26.10 9.41
C ALA A 952 17.19 -24.75 8.79
N PHE A 953 16.02 -24.22 9.17
CA PHE A 953 15.52 -22.93 8.72
C PHE A 953 14.89 -22.16 9.89
N VAL A 954 15.25 -20.89 10.01
CA VAL A 954 14.58 -19.91 10.87
C VAL A 954 13.74 -19.02 9.96
N LEU A 955 12.46 -19.37 9.78
CA LEU A 955 11.61 -18.80 8.73
C LEU A 955 10.89 -17.52 9.18
N ALA A 956 10.26 -17.55 10.35
CA ALA A 956 9.57 -16.40 10.94
C ALA A 956 9.61 -16.49 12.48
N PRO A 957 9.16 -15.47 13.23
CA PRO A 957 9.09 -15.54 14.68
C PRO A 957 8.27 -16.77 15.12
N LYS A 958 8.88 -17.65 15.90
CA LYS A 958 8.30 -18.92 16.35
C LYS A 958 7.90 -19.89 15.22
N PHE A 959 8.45 -19.74 14.02
CA PHE A 959 8.22 -20.65 12.91
C PHE A 959 9.54 -21.11 12.29
N PHE A 960 9.79 -22.42 12.40
CA PHE A 960 11.07 -23.02 12.06
C PHE A 960 10.85 -24.29 11.24
N CYS A 961 11.88 -24.68 10.52
CA CYS A 961 11.97 -26.01 9.93
C CYS A 961 13.18 -26.73 10.53
N CYS A 962 12.94 -27.90 11.12
CA CYS A 962 13.97 -28.76 11.68
C CYS A 962 14.21 -29.95 10.76
N ALA A 963 15.44 -30.44 10.71
CA ALA A 963 15.78 -31.55 9.84
C ALA A 963 16.86 -32.45 10.48
N GLY A 964 16.92 -33.69 10.03
CA GLY A 964 17.79 -34.68 10.66
C GLY A 964 17.51 -36.12 10.23
N THR A 965 18.01 -37.07 11.02
CA THR A 965 17.68 -38.49 10.84
C THR A 965 16.20 -38.73 11.19
N GLU A 966 15.52 -39.60 10.43
CA GLU A 966 14.06 -39.79 10.52
C GLU A 966 13.58 -40.08 11.95
N ASN A 967 14.30 -40.94 12.68
CA ASN A 967 13.97 -41.27 14.07
C ASN A 967 14.08 -40.06 15.02
N ALA A 968 15.13 -39.26 14.89
CA ALA A 968 15.35 -38.11 15.76
C ALA A 968 14.32 -37.00 15.46
N VAL A 969 13.97 -36.79 14.20
CA VAL A 969 12.91 -35.85 13.80
C VAL A 969 11.52 -36.33 14.28
N SER A 970 11.24 -37.62 14.23
CA SER A 970 9.99 -38.20 14.77
C SER A 970 9.88 -38.00 16.29
N LYS A 971 11.00 -38.15 17.02
CA LYS A 971 11.08 -37.82 18.45
C LYS A 971 10.92 -36.33 18.71
N LEU A 972 11.56 -35.48 17.91
CA LEU A 972 11.42 -34.03 17.97
C LEU A 972 9.95 -33.62 17.84
N LYS A 973 9.19 -34.22 16.90
CA LYS A 973 7.77 -33.96 16.76
C LYS A 973 7.01 -34.17 18.08
N THR A 974 7.22 -35.33 18.70
CA THR A 974 6.58 -35.68 19.98
C THR A 974 6.98 -34.71 21.11
N LEU A 975 8.27 -34.33 21.17
CA LEU A 975 8.77 -33.37 22.15
C LEU A 975 8.18 -31.98 21.92
N ALA A 976 8.13 -31.51 20.67
CA ALA A 976 7.57 -30.22 20.30
C ALA A 976 6.08 -30.14 20.66
N ASP A 977 5.29 -31.17 20.33
CA ASP A 977 3.88 -31.28 20.71
C ASP A 977 3.72 -31.22 22.25
N SER A 978 4.54 -31.96 22.99
CA SER A 978 4.49 -31.95 24.47
C SER A 978 4.88 -30.61 25.11
N LYS A 979 5.63 -29.76 24.38
CA LYS A 979 6.06 -28.43 24.82
C LYS A 979 5.11 -27.32 24.36
N GLY A 980 3.99 -27.67 23.73
CA GLY A 980 2.96 -26.73 23.32
C GLY A 980 3.20 -26.09 21.95
N ALA A 981 3.84 -26.81 21.01
CA ALA A 981 3.85 -26.37 19.62
C ALA A 981 2.41 -26.24 19.09
N LEU A 982 2.12 -25.16 18.38
CA LEU A 982 0.84 -24.98 17.69
C LEU A 982 0.71 -25.94 16.50
N GLN A 983 1.84 -26.24 15.87
CA GLN A 983 1.94 -27.19 14.76
C GLN A 983 3.31 -27.86 14.79
N ALA A 984 3.35 -29.18 14.61
CA ALA A 984 4.54 -29.93 14.25
C ALA A 984 4.19 -30.91 13.11
N ARG A 985 4.55 -30.55 11.86
CA ARG A 985 4.13 -31.28 10.65
C ARG A 985 5.36 -31.84 9.92
N MET A 986 5.29 -33.12 9.56
CA MET A 986 6.31 -33.76 8.73
C MET A 986 6.23 -33.20 7.31
N GLU A 987 7.38 -32.83 6.75
CA GLU A 987 7.49 -32.28 5.40
C GLU A 987 8.04 -33.34 4.43
N SER A 988 7.76 -33.20 3.14
CA SER A 988 8.28 -34.08 2.07
C SER A 988 9.78 -33.90 1.79
N GLY A 989 10.48 -33.08 2.59
CA GLY A 989 11.91 -32.79 2.47
C GLY A 989 12.82 -33.75 3.24
N SER A 990 14.10 -33.75 2.86
CA SER A 990 15.17 -34.49 3.54
C SER A 990 15.97 -33.59 4.49
N ALA A 991 17.08 -34.07 5.08
CA ALA A 991 17.82 -33.34 6.10
C ALA A 991 18.72 -32.19 5.57
N TYR A 992 18.16 -31.32 4.71
CA TYR A 992 18.88 -30.20 4.12
C TYR A 992 19.35 -29.19 5.19
N ASN A 993 20.45 -28.49 4.90
CA ASN A 993 21.02 -27.47 5.81
C ASN A 993 21.43 -28.05 7.18
N THR A 994 21.86 -29.32 7.19
CA THR A 994 22.40 -30.04 8.36
C THR A 994 23.72 -30.73 8.02
N SER A 995 24.41 -31.26 9.03
CA SER A 995 25.65 -32.03 8.83
C SER A 995 25.49 -33.26 7.94
N LEU A 996 24.27 -33.77 7.74
CA LEU A 996 24.01 -34.90 6.84
C LEU A 996 24.24 -34.56 5.36
N MET A 997 24.31 -33.26 5.01
CA MET A 997 24.64 -32.79 3.67
C MET A 997 26.14 -32.64 3.40
N GLN A 998 27.03 -33.02 4.33
CA GLN A 998 28.49 -33.00 4.13
C GLN A 998 28.97 -33.65 2.81
N PRO A 999 28.41 -34.80 2.34
CA PRO A 999 28.79 -35.36 1.05
C PRO A 999 28.48 -34.44 -0.13
N ALA A 1000 27.35 -33.74 -0.09
CA ALA A 1000 26.95 -32.77 -1.11
C ALA A 1000 27.82 -31.50 -1.05
N GLN A 1001 28.13 -31.04 0.17
CA GLN A 1001 29.02 -29.91 0.42
C GLN A 1001 30.38 -30.11 -0.25
N GLY A 1002 31.02 -31.26 -0.07
CA GLY A 1002 32.34 -31.52 -0.67
C GLY A 1002 32.36 -31.50 -2.20
N LYS A 1003 31.25 -31.87 -2.87
CA LYS A 1003 31.11 -31.74 -4.33
C LYS A 1003 30.93 -30.28 -4.75
N LEU A 1004 30.06 -29.55 -4.06
CA LEU A 1004 29.78 -28.15 -4.33
C LEU A 1004 31.00 -27.26 -4.07
N GLU A 1005 31.78 -27.53 -3.02
CA GLU A 1005 33.00 -26.79 -2.70
C GLU A 1005 34.01 -26.79 -3.85
N LYS A 1006 34.18 -27.94 -4.52
CA LYS A 1006 35.08 -28.06 -5.68
C LYS A 1006 34.60 -27.19 -6.84
N ALA A 1007 33.31 -27.27 -7.19
CA ALA A 1007 32.75 -26.46 -8.27
C ALA A 1007 32.76 -24.95 -7.95
N LEU A 1008 32.54 -24.57 -6.69
CA LEU A 1008 32.67 -23.19 -6.24
C LEU A 1008 34.11 -22.68 -6.37
N GLN A 1009 35.12 -23.51 -6.09
CA GLN A 1009 36.53 -23.15 -6.31
C GLN A 1009 36.86 -22.99 -7.80
N GLU A 1010 36.27 -23.80 -8.67
CA GLU A 1010 36.43 -23.67 -10.13
C GLU A 1010 35.75 -22.40 -10.68
N ALA A 1011 34.59 -22.01 -10.13
CA ALA A 1011 33.88 -20.80 -10.49
C ALA A 1011 34.51 -19.52 -9.90
N PHE A 1012 35.18 -19.63 -8.75
CA PHE A 1012 35.72 -18.49 -7.99
C PHE A 1012 36.54 -17.48 -8.82
N PRO A 1013 37.45 -17.87 -9.74
CA PRO A 1013 38.22 -16.93 -10.55
C PRO A 1013 37.38 -15.98 -11.42
N LYS A 1014 36.13 -16.36 -11.73
CA LYS A 1014 35.20 -15.58 -12.55
C LYS A 1014 34.21 -14.76 -11.71
N MET A 1015 34.13 -15.02 -10.40
CA MET A 1015 33.21 -14.30 -9.52
C MET A 1015 33.61 -12.83 -9.42
N LYS A 1016 32.61 -11.96 -9.40
CA LYS A 1016 32.80 -10.51 -9.28
C LYS A 1016 32.28 -10.00 -7.94
N PRO A 1017 32.77 -8.85 -7.44
CA PRO A 1017 32.16 -8.21 -6.29
C PRO A 1017 30.67 -7.88 -6.56
N PRO A 1018 29.79 -7.96 -5.55
CA PRO A 1018 28.36 -7.70 -5.73
C PRO A 1018 28.10 -6.22 -6.04
N SER A 1019 27.11 -5.95 -6.88
CA SER A 1019 26.73 -4.59 -7.30
C SER A 1019 25.91 -3.82 -6.27
N CYS A 1020 25.25 -4.53 -5.34
CA CYS A 1020 24.47 -4.01 -4.22
C CYS A 1020 24.68 -4.92 -3.00
N ASP A 1021 24.07 -4.58 -1.86
CA ASP A 1021 24.23 -5.40 -0.66
C ASP A 1021 23.52 -6.75 -0.83
N VAL A 1022 24.17 -7.86 -0.45
CA VAL A 1022 23.57 -9.20 -0.52
C VAL A 1022 23.56 -9.82 0.87
N TYR A 1023 22.38 -10.26 1.32
CA TYR A 1023 22.22 -10.87 2.64
C TYR A 1023 22.41 -12.38 2.57
N MET A 1024 23.26 -12.89 3.46
CA MET A 1024 23.74 -14.27 3.38
C MET A 1024 23.02 -15.18 4.37
N ASN A 1025 22.49 -16.31 3.89
CA ASN A 1025 21.67 -17.25 4.68
C ASN A 1025 22.40 -17.77 5.93
N VAL A 1026 23.70 -18.04 5.82
CA VAL A 1026 24.53 -18.61 6.90
C VAL A 1026 24.73 -17.65 8.07
N THR A 1027 24.74 -16.35 7.81
CA THR A 1027 25.09 -15.33 8.82
C THR A 1027 23.92 -14.46 9.23
N GLY A 1028 22.89 -14.37 8.38
CA GLY A 1028 21.80 -13.42 8.55
C GLY A 1028 22.22 -11.95 8.37
N GLN A 1029 23.43 -11.69 7.88
CA GLN A 1029 24.03 -10.35 7.78
C GLN A 1029 24.22 -9.92 6.32
N PRO A 1030 24.22 -8.60 6.04
CA PRO A 1030 24.55 -8.06 4.73
C PRO A 1030 26.03 -8.18 4.43
N LEU A 1031 26.36 -8.52 3.18
CA LEU A 1031 27.64 -8.24 2.56
C LEU A 1031 27.51 -6.98 1.70
N PRO A 1032 28.25 -5.90 2.02
CA PRO A 1032 28.16 -4.66 1.27
C PRO A 1032 28.52 -4.80 -0.21
N ALA A 1033 27.97 -3.94 -1.04
CA ALA A 1033 28.41 -3.78 -2.43
C ALA A 1033 29.95 -3.65 -2.52
N GLY A 1034 30.57 -4.33 -3.48
CA GLY A 1034 32.01 -4.34 -3.65
C GLY A 1034 32.80 -5.28 -2.73
N THR A 1035 32.14 -6.09 -1.89
CA THR A 1035 32.79 -7.13 -1.06
C THR A 1035 33.62 -8.10 -1.90
N ASP A 1036 34.80 -8.49 -1.40
CA ASP A 1036 35.68 -9.47 -2.05
C ASP A 1036 34.95 -10.83 -2.20
N PRO A 1037 34.85 -11.39 -3.42
CA PRO A 1037 34.22 -12.68 -3.68
C PRO A 1037 34.76 -13.84 -2.83
N LYS A 1038 35.97 -13.75 -2.27
CA LYS A 1038 36.51 -14.76 -1.33
C LYS A 1038 35.66 -14.92 -0.08
N VAL A 1039 35.02 -13.84 0.38
CA VAL A 1039 34.11 -13.87 1.54
C VAL A 1039 32.85 -14.64 1.16
N ILE A 1040 32.27 -14.34 -0.01
CA ILE A 1040 31.07 -15.01 -0.54
C ILE A 1040 31.35 -16.50 -0.73
N LEU A 1041 32.48 -16.85 -1.34
CA LEU A 1041 32.92 -18.24 -1.52
C LEU A 1041 32.89 -19.02 -0.20
N ARG A 1042 33.52 -18.49 0.85
CA ARG A 1042 33.58 -19.16 2.17
C ARG A 1042 32.20 -19.37 2.80
N LEU A 1043 31.26 -18.46 2.55
CA LEU A 1043 29.90 -18.57 3.09
C LEU A 1043 29.07 -19.57 2.28
N LEU A 1044 29.14 -19.54 0.95
CA LEU A 1044 28.47 -20.51 0.09
C LEU A 1044 28.96 -21.93 0.33
N GLN A 1045 30.26 -22.12 0.57
CA GLN A 1045 30.83 -23.41 0.93
C GLN A 1045 30.18 -24.01 2.18
N LYS A 1046 29.68 -23.19 3.12
CA LYS A 1046 29.03 -23.64 4.36
C LYS A 1046 27.51 -23.75 4.27
N GLN A 1047 26.90 -23.23 3.21
CA GLN A 1047 25.44 -23.07 3.10
C GLN A 1047 24.70 -24.39 3.34
N LEU A 1048 25.11 -25.48 2.67
CA LEU A 1048 24.41 -26.77 2.73
C LEU A 1048 24.41 -27.44 4.11
N THR A 1049 25.30 -27.04 5.02
CA THR A 1049 25.48 -27.66 6.34
C THR A 1049 25.26 -26.68 7.49
N SER A 1050 24.75 -25.49 7.19
CA SER A 1050 24.44 -24.43 8.17
C SER A 1050 22.97 -24.04 8.07
N PRO A 1051 22.33 -23.59 9.17
CA PRO A 1051 20.95 -23.14 9.13
C PRO A 1051 20.75 -21.93 8.21
N VAL A 1052 19.58 -21.86 7.58
CA VAL A 1052 19.13 -20.71 6.79
C VAL A 1052 18.43 -19.71 7.72
N LEU A 1053 19.04 -18.55 7.90
CA LEU A 1053 18.58 -17.50 8.83
C LEU A 1053 17.66 -16.47 8.14
N TRP A 1054 16.51 -16.92 7.63
CA TRP A 1054 15.60 -16.06 6.84
C TRP A 1054 14.96 -14.94 7.66
N ASN A 1055 14.38 -15.23 8.84
CA ASN A 1055 13.79 -14.19 9.68
C ASN A 1055 14.82 -13.10 10.08
N PRO A 1056 16.02 -13.44 10.56
CA PRO A 1056 17.07 -12.45 10.80
C PRO A 1056 17.45 -11.60 9.57
N ILE A 1057 17.48 -12.18 8.37
CA ILE A 1057 17.75 -11.43 7.13
C ILE A 1057 16.69 -10.35 6.93
N ILE A 1058 15.41 -10.71 7.00
CA ILE A 1058 14.31 -9.78 6.77
C ILE A 1058 14.27 -8.69 7.85
N GLU A 1059 14.43 -9.06 9.12
CA GLU A 1059 14.53 -8.07 10.22
C GLU A 1059 15.68 -7.08 9.98
N LYS A 1060 16.84 -7.58 9.54
CA LYS A 1060 18.01 -6.75 9.29
C LYS A 1060 17.83 -5.85 8.05
N MET A 1061 17.20 -6.34 6.99
CA MET A 1061 16.83 -5.51 5.83
C MET A 1061 15.95 -4.32 6.21
N ILE A 1062 14.95 -4.56 7.06
CA ILE A 1062 14.05 -3.51 7.55
C ILE A 1062 14.84 -2.49 8.38
N GLN A 1063 15.71 -2.96 9.28
CA GLN A 1063 16.59 -2.09 10.09
C GLN A 1063 17.54 -1.26 9.22
N ASP A 1064 18.01 -1.82 8.12
CA ASP A 1064 18.94 -1.14 7.20
C ASP A 1064 18.23 -0.19 6.21
N GLY A 1065 16.92 0.02 6.38
CA GLY A 1065 16.15 1.07 5.71
C GLY A 1065 15.39 0.63 4.46
N VAL A 1066 15.16 -0.66 4.27
CA VAL A 1066 14.29 -1.16 3.19
C VAL A 1066 12.83 -0.78 3.47
N THR A 1067 12.18 -0.15 2.51
CA THR A 1067 10.78 0.29 2.60
C THR A 1067 9.82 -0.47 1.67
N GLU A 1068 10.35 -1.12 0.64
CA GLU A 1068 9.58 -1.90 -0.35
C GLU A 1068 10.35 -3.16 -0.72
N VAL A 1069 9.62 -4.25 -0.98
CA VAL A 1069 10.21 -5.56 -1.30
C VAL A 1069 9.53 -6.13 -2.54
N TYR A 1070 10.32 -6.67 -3.47
CA TYR A 1070 9.81 -7.40 -4.63
C TYR A 1070 10.25 -8.86 -4.55
N GLU A 1071 9.28 -9.78 -4.48
CA GLU A 1071 9.53 -11.21 -4.61
C GLU A 1071 9.59 -11.58 -6.09
N CYS A 1072 10.77 -11.95 -6.57
CA CYS A 1072 11.01 -12.32 -7.96
C CYS A 1072 11.08 -13.84 -8.09
N GLY A 1073 10.02 -14.47 -8.62
CA GLY A 1073 9.94 -15.91 -8.79
C GLY A 1073 8.50 -16.42 -8.83
N PRO A 1074 8.30 -17.74 -8.92
CA PRO A 1074 6.97 -18.34 -8.96
C PRO A 1074 6.25 -18.23 -7.61
N LEU A 1075 4.91 -18.12 -7.66
CA LEU A 1075 4.02 -17.95 -6.51
C LEU A 1075 4.35 -16.71 -5.65
N SER A 1076 3.95 -16.72 -4.39
CA SER A 1076 4.12 -15.62 -3.43
C SER A 1076 4.50 -16.16 -2.04
N GLN A 1077 5.38 -17.16 -2.02
CA GLN A 1077 5.75 -17.90 -0.80
C GLN A 1077 6.42 -16.98 0.21
N LEU A 1078 7.38 -16.16 -0.22
CA LEU A 1078 8.12 -15.28 0.67
C LEU A 1078 7.26 -14.11 1.14
N LYS A 1079 6.32 -13.63 0.32
CA LYS A 1079 5.29 -12.70 0.74
C LYS A 1079 4.39 -13.33 1.80
N GLY A 1080 3.97 -14.59 1.65
CA GLY A 1080 3.25 -15.32 2.70
C GLY A 1080 4.02 -15.35 4.03
N LEU A 1081 5.31 -15.69 3.97
CA LEU A 1081 6.20 -15.65 5.14
C LEU A 1081 6.37 -14.24 5.72
N MET A 1082 6.46 -13.22 4.87
CA MET A 1082 6.58 -11.82 5.29
C MET A 1082 5.41 -11.39 6.19
N GLN A 1083 4.21 -11.94 5.99
CA GLN A 1083 3.07 -11.64 6.86
C GLN A 1083 3.31 -12.07 8.31
N GLN A 1084 3.98 -13.21 8.50
CA GLN A 1084 4.32 -13.75 9.82
C GLN A 1084 5.53 -13.01 10.44
N ILE A 1085 6.45 -12.50 9.62
CA ILE A 1085 7.62 -11.75 10.07
C ILE A 1085 7.25 -10.30 10.43
N ASN A 1086 6.60 -9.58 9.52
CA ASN A 1086 6.26 -8.18 9.67
C ASN A 1086 5.05 -7.78 8.78
N ALA A 1087 3.89 -7.62 9.40
CA ALA A 1087 2.64 -7.28 8.71
C ALA A 1087 2.69 -5.92 7.97
N GLN A 1088 3.47 -4.95 8.44
CA GLN A 1088 3.60 -3.66 7.75
C GLN A 1088 4.40 -3.82 6.45
N MET A 1089 5.51 -4.55 6.49
CA MET A 1089 6.33 -4.83 5.31
C MET A 1089 5.63 -5.75 4.32
N TRP A 1090 4.78 -6.67 4.78
CA TRP A 1090 3.93 -7.49 3.93
C TRP A 1090 3.07 -6.64 2.98
N SER A 1091 2.47 -5.56 3.47
CA SER A 1091 1.65 -4.63 2.65
C SER A 1091 2.46 -3.90 1.56
N LYS A 1092 3.79 -3.83 1.74
CA LYS A 1092 4.76 -3.23 0.81
C LYS A 1092 5.63 -4.27 0.11
N THR A 1093 5.21 -5.53 0.15
CA THR A 1093 5.84 -6.65 -0.56
C THR A 1093 5.00 -6.98 -1.80
N PHE A 1094 5.63 -6.92 -2.97
CA PHE A 1094 4.99 -7.13 -4.27
C PHE A 1094 5.52 -8.40 -4.92
N SER A 1095 4.62 -9.27 -5.39
CA SER A 1095 5.00 -10.52 -6.05
C SER A 1095 5.13 -10.33 -7.55
N MET A 1096 6.30 -10.64 -8.09
CA MET A 1096 6.58 -10.68 -9.52
C MET A 1096 6.41 -12.13 -10.02
N GLU A 1097 5.20 -12.65 -9.84
CA GLU A 1097 4.81 -14.00 -10.25
C GLU A 1097 5.04 -14.18 -11.77
N ILE A 1098 5.56 -15.31 -12.20
CA ILE A 1098 6.11 -15.51 -13.55
C ILE A 1098 5.26 -16.41 -14.45
#